data_AF-A0A2E8JUW2-F1
#
_entry.id   AF-A0A2E8JUW2-F1
#
_cell.length_a   1.000
_cell.length_b   1.000
_cell.length_c   1.000
_cell.angle_alpha   90.00
_cell.angle_beta   90.00
_cell.angle_gamma   90.00
#
_symmetry.space_group_name_H-M   'P 1'
#
loop_
_entity.id
_entity.type
_entity.pdbx_description
1 polymer ?
#
loop_
_entity_poly.entity_id
_entity_poly.type
_entity_poly.pdbx_seq_one_letter_code
_entity_poly.pdbx_strand_id
1 'polypeptide(L)'
;MRRNGFVNAWAFLCLILVLFLPNVSAVSVQQTAGFSMGLLWPLLLALLVAFMVRRWFIPQQLKNLQVAFEIDDDLYEVHRITKTLRDSRRLLKEGFVGYGVLLYMMGLTGVLLLIAELLFDPENFYQFNLYLIALLVLIPVIISPWETLNGQILGRRSREVKASAFQGLLRRLITMALLIIITLIVIVYGYSINGSITPTWLAFAMLTFMAPTIFAYGRIMGASWNMLLISKWRTFRGRPNPIDPVIPSFIGRTFSFILVLFLLTMPITAINGIVTVLYVMTKSPTNAEEILNYGGIIGHSIFVRIDLISEILFHWEFIKALPQFLSLYLTMNIAIVGLAFIFELTRNLILGGQTFGGLFGVTLDTPREIRTEKSAQARQLIFAFAGFSGYTVLLLVLVCYKEFGSLMPMTTWLEGRGFNEEMRLLTVWLFIAVGQAVFMLTWILSIIRFSSLRHLRFDLNPDERREGAVKVEGGDRLQQLVENAAFNEDIDLLIRVQTHDFPGDQGLIRQEQSRASMWEKALRGLWPEAIEEGRKLLAQAGGDDDEARMIIATGYMALRRLDAAREALHGLQQPEGYDEPELLSFICEWLDPWQGRVSEDDLWDWENNSVIDHLQMLQNMMRYWKPQPKDLSMHKDRVSLVGQLSMVALLRAQRKYDDALEMALTLVRQDPTGVRPRIAVSLCLLDTGEWHDARSVLDELIKSDSKDPRVMALAVIFGYGKKGKEFLEVSLILADEKAKRQWVDKAPVNPFAGLAVKGGLDEAVTANVMVAAHEATRHVMPPRFSSSPLSIIFTFFVMVPLWFVLSILTYQEVGKNEGSALLVVLLFLHYSYRRFLRQQEQLIKHRDQRGMMKYVRRMKRFKATPNESNIPIGNHLLLSGILVSVNGVVLDIGMPAWLHARLPKESEKKIKGRLKRRAVSITKGRPPRTQPLGKAWWLKRPKEHDESGPMLERFIGPVAYRGRTNYIQKKSPNRLNAAAQGKEEEMFEKRFVPRNTIRSERSTPGGTPNRRPGQM
;
A
#
# COMPACT_ATOMS: atom_id res chain seq x y z
N MET A 1 32.63 12.30 24.16
CA MET A 1 32.61 13.72 24.58
C MET A 1 33.84 14.54 24.14
N ARG A 2 35.03 13.94 23.87
CA ARG A 2 36.25 14.70 23.48
C ARG A 2 36.45 15.01 21.98
N ARG A 3 35.48 14.75 21.10
CA ARG A 3 35.66 14.87 19.63
C ARG A 3 34.92 16.06 18.98
N ASN A 4 33.99 16.70 19.68
CA ASN A 4 33.19 17.81 19.14
C ASN A 4 33.87 19.19 19.29
N GLY A 5 34.83 19.34 20.21
CA GLY A 5 35.54 20.61 20.39
C GLY A 5 36.59 20.90 19.31
N PHE A 6 37.20 19.86 18.75
CA PHE A 6 38.31 20.02 17.80
C PHE A 6 37.87 20.54 16.43
N VAL A 7 36.66 20.22 15.98
CA VAL A 7 36.14 20.68 14.68
C VAL A 7 35.67 22.14 14.75
N ASN A 8 35.10 22.55 15.89
CA ASN A 8 34.63 23.92 16.10
C ASN A 8 35.80 24.91 16.27
N ALA A 9 36.89 24.48 16.91
CA ALA A 9 38.10 25.30 17.07
C ALA A 9 38.79 25.58 15.72
N TRP A 10 38.87 24.59 14.82
CA TRP A 10 39.45 24.77 13.48
C TRP A 10 38.58 25.64 12.57
N ALA A 11 37.26 25.48 12.63
CA ALA A 11 36.33 26.35 11.87
C ALA A 11 36.44 27.81 12.32
N PHE A 12 36.60 28.06 13.63
CA PHE A 12 36.77 29.40 14.19
C PHE A 12 38.13 30.03 13.83
N LEU A 13 39.18 29.21 13.80
CA LEU A 13 40.55 29.65 13.47
C LEU A 13 40.73 29.93 11.97
N CYS A 14 40.06 29.17 11.10
CA CYS A 14 39.95 29.50 9.67
C CYS A 14 39.16 30.79 9.42
N LEU A 15 38.12 31.07 10.23
CA LEU A 15 37.29 32.28 10.11
C LEU A 15 38.04 33.55 10.52
N ILE A 16 38.99 33.44 11.47
CA ILE A 16 39.89 34.54 11.87
C ILE A 16 40.96 34.81 10.82
N LEU A 17 41.46 33.78 10.12
CA LEU A 17 42.44 33.95 9.04
C LEU A 17 41.84 34.60 7.77
N VAL A 18 40.54 34.48 7.55
CA VAL A 18 39.81 35.12 6.44
C VAL A 18 39.69 36.65 6.62
N LEU A 19 39.82 37.17 7.85
CA LEU A 19 39.72 38.60 8.16
C LEU A 19 40.99 39.41 7.81
N PHE A 20 42.07 38.78 7.34
CA PHE A 20 43.36 39.44 7.08
C PHE A 20 43.78 39.49 5.59
N LEU A 21 42.89 39.17 4.65
CA LEU A 21 43.20 39.25 3.21
C LEU A 21 42.77 40.60 2.61
N PRO A 22 43.56 41.19 1.69
CA PRO A 22 43.32 42.53 1.15
C PRO A 22 42.07 42.58 0.24
N ASN A 23 41.39 43.74 0.26
CA ASN A 23 40.17 44.06 -0.49
C ASN A 23 40.50 44.73 -1.83
N VAL A 24 40.05 44.19 -2.97
CA VAL A 24 39.92 44.93 -4.25
C VAL A 24 38.78 44.32 -5.08
N SER A 25 38.16 45.15 -5.92
CA SER A 25 36.96 44.89 -6.73
C SER A 25 37.23 45.06 -8.23
N ALA A 26 37.07 43.99 -9.02
CA ALA A 26 36.46 43.93 -10.37
C ALA A 26 36.59 42.50 -10.93
N VAL A 27 35.53 41.96 -11.55
CA VAL A 27 35.46 40.55 -11.98
C VAL A 27 35.82 40.40 -13.47
N SER A 28 36.81 39.55 -13.79
CA SER A 28 37.20 39.17 -15.16
C SER A 28 37.31 37.64 -15.31
N VAL A 29 37.10 37.08 -16.51
CA VAL A 29 37.23 35.63 -16.76
C VAL A 29 38.56 35.36 -17.45
N GLN A 30 39.48 34.65 -16.78
CA GLN A 30 40.80 34.38 -17.31
C GLN A 30 40.78 33.17 -18.26
N GLN A 31 41.21 33.37 -19.51
CA GLN A 31 41.40 32.29 -20.49
C GLN A 31 42.73 31.55 -20.24
N THR A 32 42.77 30.28 -20.64
CA THR A 32 43.86 29.30 -20.47
C THR A 32 45.18 29.71 -21.14
N ALA A 33 45.87 30.71 -20.61
CA ALA A 33 47.22 31.10 -21.01
C ALA A 33 48.17 31.03 -19.81
N GLY A 34 48.28 29.83 -19.21
CA GLY A 34 49.20 29.51 -18.12
C GLY A 34 48.59 28.58 -17.08
N PHE A 35 48.93 27.29 -17.12
CA PHE A 35 48.53 26.35 -16.07
C PHE A 35 49.35 26.63 -14.80
N SER A 36 48.69 27.14 -13.75
CA SER A 36 49.28 27.29 -12.42
C SER A 36 48.59 26.35 -11.43
N MET A 37 49.37 25.68 -10.57
CA MET A 37 48.84 24.72 -9.59
C MET A 37 47.88 25.38 -8.58
N GLY A 38 47.98 26.70 -8.38
CA GLY A 38 47.11 27.48 -7.51
C GLY A 38 45.64 27.51 -7.95
N LEU A 39 45.36 27.44 -9.25
CA LEU A 39 44.00 27.46 -9.82
C LEU A 39 43.20 26.16 -9.56
N LEU A 40 43.84 25.10 -9.05
CA LEU A 40 43.20 23.83 -8.68
C LEU A 40 42.82 23.76 -7.19
N TRP A 41 43.30 24.69 -6.37
CA TRP A 41 43.05 24.68 -4.92
C TRP A 41 41.55 24.83 -4.54
N PRO A 42 40.75 25.69 -5.22
CA PRO A 42 39.31 25.75 -4.99
C PRO A 42 38.61 24.41 -5.23
N LEU A 43 38.99 23.72 -6.31
CA LEU A 43 38.46 22.40 -6.66
C LEU A 43 38.82 21.32 -5.64
N LEU A 44 40.09 21.28 -5.21
CA LEU A 44 40.54 20.32 -4.20
C LEU A 44 39.83 20.53 -2.86
N LEU A 45 39.66 21.79 -2.42
CA LEU A 45 38.94 22.11 -1.19
C LEU A 45 37.46 21.69 -1.29
N ALA A 46 36.78 22.02 -2.38
CA ALA A 46 35.38 21.66 -2.60
C ALA A 46 35.19 20.13 -2.59
N LEU A 47 36.07 19.38 -3.26
CA LEU A 47 36.04 17.91 -3.28
C LEU A 47 36.33 17.30 -1.90
N LEU A 48 37.28 17.87 -1.14
CA LEU A 48 37.60 17.40 0.21
C LEU A 48 36.42 17.61 1.16
N VAL A 49 35.81 18.79 1.15
CA VAL A 49 34.62 19.09 1.96
C VAL A 49 33.45 18.18 1.55
N ALA A 50 33.19 18.04 0.25
CA ALA A 50 32.17 17.14 -0.27
C ALA A 50 32.39 15.68 0.16
N PHE A 51 33.63 15.19 0.13
CA PHE A 51 33.98 13.86 0.62
C PHE A 51 33.66 13.68 2.11
N MET A 52 33.98 14.66 2.95
CA MET A 52 33.66 14.61 4.38
C MET A 52 32.15 14.64 4.65
N VAL A 53 31.41 15.47 3.92
CA VAL A 53 29.95 15.51 3.99
C VAL A 53 29.35 14.15 3.64
N ARG A 54 29.77 13.55 2.52
CA ARG A 54 29.29 12.23 2.09
C ARG A 54 29.63 11.13 3.09
N ARG A 55 30.85 11.13 3.64
CA ARG A 55 31.37 10.03 4.47
C ARG A 55 30.83 10.05 5.90
N TRP A 56 30.63 11.24 6.47
CA TRP A 56 30.29 11.41 7.90
C TRP A 56 28.97 12.14 8.12
N PHE A 57 28.73 13.26 7.44
CA PHE A 57 27.56 14.10 7.70
C PHE A 57 26.24 13.42 7.27
N ILE A 58 26.13 12.95 6.03
CA ILE A 58 24.88 12.34 5.52
C ILE A 58 24.44 11.13 6.37
N PRO A 59 25.32 10.15 6.68
CA PRO A 59 24.91 9.03 7.52
C PRO A 59 24.53 9.44 8.94
N GLN A 60 25.12 10.51 9.47
CA GLN A 60 24.82 11.02 10.80
C GLN A 60 23.45 11.71 10.84
N GLN A 61 23.06 12.44 9.79
CA GLN A 61 21.75 13.08 9.70
C GLN A 61 20.60 12.08 9.52
N LEU A 62 20.87 10.92 8.91
CA LEU A 62 19.93 9.80 8.76
C LEU A 62 19.95 8.81 9.94
N LYS A 63 20.58 9.16 11.07
CA LYS A 63 20.48 8.37 12.30
C LYS A 63 19.15 8.69 13.01
N ASN A 64 18.53 7.68 13.62
CA ASN A 64 17.24 7.81 14.33
C ASN A 64 16.08 8.23 13.40
N LEU A 65 16.07 7.75 12.15
CA LEU A 65 14.88 7.89 11.31
C LEU A 65 13.73 7.12 11.95
N GLN A 66 12.55 7.74 11.97
CA GLN A 66 11.36 7.18 12.59
C GLN A 66 10.19 7.14 11.60
N VAL A 67 9.26 6.23 11.84
CA VAL A 67 7.99 6.13 11.14
C VAL A 67 6.86 5.99 12.14
N ALA A 68 5.79 6.75 11.94
CA ALA A 68 4.61 6.74 12.80
C ALA A 68 3.40 6.25 12.00
N PHE A 69 2.67 5.29 12.55
CA PHE A 69 1.42 4.84 11.95
C PHE A 69 0.33 4.69 13.01
N GLU A 70 -0.90 4.90 12.55
CA GLU A 70 -2.10 4.81 13.37
C GLU A 70 -2.47 3.35 13.61
N ILE A 71 -2.75 3.06 14.88
CA ILE A 71 -3.15 1.74 15.36
C ILE A 71 -4.58 1.76 15.86
N ASP A 72 -4.94 2.81 16.59
CA ASP A 72 -6.25 3.02 17.19
C ASP A 72 -6.60 4.51 17.10
N ASP A 73 -7.85 4.86 17.36
CA ASP A 73 -8.35 6.24 17.24
C ASP A 73 -7.45 7.20 18.04
N ASP A 74 -6.83 8.16 17.33
CA ASP A 74 -5.89 9.15 17.86
C ASP A 74 -4.60 8.61 18.52
N LEU A 75 -4.27 7.31 18.35
CA LEU A 75 -3.07 6.68 18.89
C LEU A 75 -2.10 6.16 17.80
N TYR A 76 -0.88 6.70 17.84
CA TYR A 76 0.19 6.40 16.89
C TYR A 76 1.36 5.70 17.58
N GLU A 77 1.85 4.60 17.01
CA GLU A 77 3.13 3.99 17.40
C GLU A 77 4.25 4.51 16.52
N VAL A 78 5.38 4.87 17.15
CA VAL A 78 6.57 5.40 16.48
C VAL A 78 7.68 4.36 16.56
N HIS A 79 8.12 3.87 15.40
CA HIS A 79 9.20 2.91 15.30
C HIS A 79 10.46 3.52 14.72
N ARG A 80 11.63 3.04 15.15
CA ARG A 80 12.93 3.49 14.65
C ARG A 80 13.37 2.63 13.45
N ILE A 81 13.55 3.25 12.29
CA ILE A 81 14.07 2.62 11.07
C ILE A 81 15.61 2.47 11.16
N THR A 82 16.30 3.51 11.64
CA THR A 82 17.76 3.50 11.82
C THR A 82 18.10 3.78 13.27
N LYS A 83 18.80 2.87 13.97
CA LYS A 83 19.29 3.09 15.34
C LYS A 83 20.76 3.53 15.33
N THR A 84 21.57 2.91 14.47
CA THR A 84 23.03 3.10 14.41
C THR A 84 23.50 3.75 13.11
N LEU A 85 24.72 4.30 13.11
CA LEU A 85 25.36 4.78 11.88
C LEU A 85 25.56 3.67 10.83
N ARG A 86 25.66 2.41 11.26
CA ARG A 86 25.76 1.27 10.35
C ARG A 86 24.44 1.06 9.60
N ASP A 87 23.30 1.18 10.29
CA ASP A 87 21.97 1.05 9.69
C ASP A 87 21.73 2.15 8.65
N SER A 88 22.07 3.40 8.99
CA SER A 88 21.98 4.53 8.04
C SER A 88 22.85 4.31 6.80
N ARG A 89 24.06 3.76 6.94
CA ARG A 89 24.92 3.43 5.79
C ARG A 89 24.38 2.27 4.95
N ARG A 90 23.72 1.28 5.58
CA ARG A 90 23.06 0.19 4.85
C ARG A 90 21.90 0.73 4.03
N LEU A 91 21.05 1.55 4.64
CA LEU A 91 19.92 2.18 3.98
C LEU A 91 20.34 3.03 2.75
N LEU A 92 21.47 3.73 2.85
CA LEU A 92 22.04 4.49 1.72
C LEU A 92 22.55 3.62 0.55
N LYS A 93 22.80 2.33 0.78
CA LYS A 93 23.23 1.38 -0.25
C LYS A 93 22.05 0.62 -0.89
N GLU A 94 20.84 0.77 -0.34
CA GLU A 94 19.67 0.05 -0.86
C GLU A 94 19.15 0.67 -2.15
N GLY A 95 18.86 -0.19 -3.14
CA GLY A 95 18.31 0.21 -4.43
C GLY A 95 19.07 1.35 -5.11
N PHE A 96 18.35 2.38 -5.55
CA PHE A 96 18.91 3.56 -6.22
C PHE A 96 19.14 4.76 -5.27
N VAL A 97 19.17 4.56 -3.95
CA VAL A 97 19.40 5.68 -3.00
C VAL A 97 20.75 6.35 -3.25
N GLY A 98 21.77 5.56 -3.59
CA GLY A 98 23.09 6.07 -3.95
C GLY A 98 23.07 7.06 -5.12
N TYR A 99 22.17 6.86 -6.10
CA TYR A 99 21.97 7.79 -7.21
C TYR A 99 21.36 9.12 -6.74
N GLY A 100 20.33 9.08 -5.89
CA GLY A 100 19.75 10.30 -5.33
C GLY A 100 20.76 11.09 -4.49
N VAL A 101 21.56 10.40 -3.66
CA VAL A 101 22.64 11.03 -2.91
C VAL A 101 23.72 11.59 -3.82
N LEU A 102 24.04 10.93 -4.94
CA LEU A 102 25.01 11.45 -5.90
C LEU A 102 24.55 12.77 -6.50
N LEU A 103 23.29 12.88 -6.94
CA LEU A 103 22.73 14.13 -7.47
C LEU A 103 22.78 15.26 -6.45
N TYR A 104 22.42 14.97 -5.21
CA TYR A 104 22.55 15.92 -4.12
C TYR A 104 24.01 16.37 -3.91
N MET A 105 24.95 15.42 -3.91
CA MET A 105 26.38 15.72 -3.78
C MET A 105 26.92 16.51 -4.97
N MET A 106 26.45 16.27 -6.20
CA MET A 106 26.85 17.04 -7.38
C MET A 106 26.45 18.50 -7.23
N GLY A 107 25.18 18.77 -6.90
CA GLY A 107 24.70 20.13 -6.69
C GLY A 107 25.43 20.82 -5.54
N LEU A 108 25.62 20.14 -4.41
CA LEU A 108 26.38 20.67 -3.27
C LEU A 108 27.84 20.96 -3.64
N THR A 109 28.50 20.06 -4.38
CA THR A 109 29.90 20.25 -4.80
C THR A 109 30.03 21.43 -5.78
N GLY A 110 29.08 21.60 -6.70
CA GLY A 110 29.06 22.75 -7.60
C GLY A 110 28.96 24.08 -6.85
N VAL A 111 28.12 24.13 -5.81
CA VAL A 111 28.01 25.33 -4.96
C VAL A 111 29.25 25.51 -4.07
N LEU A 112 29.79 24.44 -3.48
CA LEU A 112 31.03 24.51 -2.70
C LEU A 112 32.20 24.99 -3.55
N LEU A 113 32.24 24.59 -4.82
CA LEU A 113 33.23 25.06 -5.78
C LEU A 113 33.05 26.54 -6.10
N LEU A 114 31.81 27.01 -6.28
CA LEU A 114 31.52 28.44 -6.42
C LEU A 114 31.98 29.25 -5.19
N ILE A 115 31.75 28.75 -3.98
CA ILE A 115 32.24 29.39 -2.74
C ILE A 115 33.76 29.40 -2.69
N ALA A 116 34.39 28.27 -3.05
CA ALA A 116 35.83 28.15 -3.00
C ALA A 116 36.50 29.11 -3.99
N GLU A 117 35.96 29.27 -5.21
CA GLU A 117 36.43 30.28 -6.17
C GLU A 117 36.37 31.69 -5.56
N LEU A 118 35.22 32.07 -5.00
CA LEU A 118 35.02 33.37 -4.36
C LEU A 118 35.91 33.60 -3.12
N LEU A 119 36.37 32.54 -2.45
CA LEU A 119 37.25 32.63 -1.28
C LEU A 119 38.73 32.80 -1.63
N PHE A 120 39.17 32.22 -2.76
CA PHE A 120 40.59 32.19 -3.13
C PHE A 120 40.99 33.28 -4.13
N ASP A 121 40.16 33.53 -5.16
CA ASP A 121 40.38 34.61 -6.14
C ASP A 121 39.02 35.19 -6.58
N PRO A 122 38.51 36.22 -5.87
CA PRO A 122 37.21 36.80 -6.16
C PRO A 122 37.18 37.64 -7.44
N GLU A 123 38.33 38.00 -8.00
CA GLU A 123 38.44 38.81 -9.22
C GLU A 123 38.41 37.93 -10.48
N ASN A 124 39.03 36.75 -10.44
CA ASN A 124 39.18 35.91 -11.63
C ASN A 124 38.61 34.51 -11.45
N PHE A 125 37.46 34.26 -12.09
CA PHE A 125 36.92 32.90 -12.17
C PHE A 125 37.69 32.07 -13.20
N TYR A 126 38.16 30.89 -12.77
CA TYR A 126 38.81 29.97 -13.70
C TYR A 126 37.78 29.34 -14.64
N GLN A 127 37.97 29.52 -15.96
CA GLN A 127 37.00 29.10 -16.97
C GLN A 127 36.65 27.60 -16.88
N PHE A 128 37.61 26.74 -16.56
CA PHE A 128 37.36 25.30 -16.36
C PHE A 128 36.48 25.02 -15.14
N ASN A 129 36.73 25.71 -14.01
CA ASN A 129 35.93 25.56 -12.80
C ASN A 129 34.50 26.09 -13.04
N LEU A 130 34.31 27.15 -13.83
CA LEU A 130 32.98 27.60 -14.25
C LEU A 130 32.20 26.56 -15.06
N TYR A 131 32.83 25.90 -16.04
CA TYR A 131 32.17 24.82 -16.78
C TYR A 131 31.83 23.63 -15.87
N LEU A 132 32.71 23.31 -14.92
CA LEU A 132 32.48 22.25 -13.96
C LEU A 132 31.34 22.59 -12.99
N ILE A 133 31.28 23.83 -12.47
CA ILE A 133 30.16 24.33 -11.66
C ILE A 133 28.86 24.23 -12.46
N ALA A 134 28.86 24.73 -13.70
CA ALA A 134 27.69 24.68 -14.58
C ALA A 134 27.20 23.24 -14.79
N LEU A 135 28.11 22.30 -15.04
CA LEU A 135 27.78 20.88 -15.20
C LEU A 135 27.20 20.28 -13.90
N LEU A 136 27.86 20.53 -12.76
CA LEU A 136 27.48 19.99 -11.45
C LEU A 136 26.15 20.55 -10.93
N VAL A 137 25.77 21.76 -11.34
CA VAL A 137 24.48 22.38 -11.01
C VAL A 137 23.38 21.98 -12.02
N LEU A 138 23.68 22.00 -13.32
CA LEU A 138 22.68 21.77 -14.37
C LEU A 138 22.12 20.34 -14.34
N ILE A 139 22.97 19.34 -14.08
CA ILE A 139 22.55 17.92 -14.04
C ILE A 139 21.45 17.69 -12.97
N PRO A 140 21.64 18.05 -11.68
CA PRO A 140 20.59 17.96 -10.67
C PRO A 140 19.33 18.77 -11.02
N VAL A 141 19.48 19.97 -11.60
CA VAL A 141 18.34 20.82 -11.99
C VAL A 141 17.48 20.18 -13.06
N ILE A 142 18.07 19.50 -14.04
CA ILE A 142 17.33 18.78 -15.10
C ILE A 142 16.65 17.52 -14.55
N ILE A 143 17.34 16.78 -13.69
CA ILE A 143 16.87 15.47 -13.21
C ILE A 143 15.80 15.59 -12.12
N SER A 144 15.87 16.63 -11.29
CA SER A 144 14.99 16.81 -10.13
C SER A 144 13.49 16.87 -10.49
N PRO A 145 13.03 17.63 -11.50
CA PRO A 145 11.62 17.62 -11.94
C PRO A 145 11.15 16.29 -12.48
N TRP A 146 12.04 15.56 -13.15
CA TRP A 146 11.72 14.26 -13.69
C TRP A 146 11.52 13.20 -12.58
N GLU A 147 12.41 13.15 -11.58
CA GLU A 147 12.26 12.22 -10.45
C GLU A 147 11.07 12.59 -9.55
N THR A 148 10.79 13.88 -9.33
CA THR A 148 9.61 14.30 -8.56
C THR A 148 8.30 14.03 -9.27
N LEU A 149 8.23 14.23 -10.60
CA LEU A 149 7.05 13.89 -11.38
C LEU A 149 6.78 12.39 -11.35
N ASN A 150 7.83 11.58 -11.53
CA ASN A 150 7.72 10.13 -11.40
C ASN A 150 7.22 9.72 -10.01
N GLY A 151 7.83 10.22 -8.93
CA GLY A 151 7.39 9.92 -7.57
C GLY A 151 5.92 10.26 -7.30
N GLN A 152 5.46 11.43 -7.75
CA GLN A 152 4.08 11.89 -7.54
C GLN A 152 3.03 11.10 -8.35
N ILE A 153 3.37 10.67 -9.57
CA ILE A 153 2.48 9.83 -10.39
C ILE A 153 2.50 8.37 -9.89
N LEU A 154 3.62 7.90 -9.34
CA LEU A 154 3.73 6.56 -8.74
C LEU A 154 2.92 6.45 -7.43
N GLY A 155 2.93 7.46 -6.55
CA GLY A 155 2.26 7.41 -5.25
C GLY A 155 0.72 7.34 -5.28
N ARG A 156 0.08 7.60 -6.43
CA ARG A 156 -1.38 7.53 -6.58
C ARG A 156 -1.93 6.14 -6.95
N ARG A 157 -1.08 5.16 -7.26
CA ARG A 157 -1.55 3.80 -7.53
C ARG A 157 -0.95 2.88 -6.47
N SER A 158 -1.81 2.33 -5.61
CA SER A 158 -1.49 1.11 -4.86
C SER A 158 -0.81 0.15 -5.84
N ARG A 159 0.43 -0.25 -5.53
CA ARG A 159 1.27 -1.18 -6.30
C ARG A 159 0.42 -2.20 -7.06
N GLU A 160 0.10 -1.89 -8.30
CA GLU A 160 -0.35 -2.84 -9.29
C GLU A 160 0.85 -3.02 -10.22
N VAL A 161 1.44 -4.21 -10.09
CA VAL A 161 2.41 -4.81 -11.01
C VAL A 161 3.85 -4.26 -10.90
N LYS A 162 4.82 -5.17 -10.69
CA LYS A 162 6.19 -5.00 -11.18
C LYS A 162 6.11 -4.86 -12.69
N ALA A 163 5.91 -3.63 -13.19
CA ALA A 163 6.11 -3.33 -14.60
C ALA A 163 7.46 -3.94 -15.00
N SER A 164 7.51 -4.68 -16.11
CA SER A 164 8.80 -5.22 -16.59
C SER A 164 9.81 -4.08 -16.67
N ALA A 165 11.10 -4.34 -16.49
CA ALA A 165 12.13 -3.28 -16.52
C ALA A 165 11.97 -2.36 -17.75
N PHE A 166 11.53 -2.93 -18.87
CA PHE A 166 11.16 -2.22 -20.10
C PHE A 166 9.94 -1.30 -19.95
N GLN A 167 8.84 -1.77 -19.37
CA GLN A 167 7.66 -0.92 -19.11
C GLN A 167 7.97 0.21 -18.12
N GLY A 168 8.79 -0.07 -17.10
CA GLY A 168 9.28 0.95 -16.17
C GLY A 168 10.11 2.03 -16.88
N LEU A 169 11.01 1.61 -17.77
CA LEU A 169 11.84 2.51 -18.57
C LEU A 169 11.01 3.32 -19.58
N LEU A 170 10.09 2.67 -20.31
CA LEU A 170 9.20 3.33 -21.26
C LEU A 170 8.33 4.39 -20.58
N ARG A 171 7.78 4.08 -19.40
CA ARG A 171 7.01 5.04 -18.61
C ARG A 171 7.87 6.23 -18.17
N ARG A 172 9.08 5.97 -17.68
CA ARG A 172 10.03 7.04 -17.31
C ARG A 172 10.37 7.93 -18.51
N LEU A 173 10.57 7.37 -19.69
CA LEU A 173 10.77 8.13 -20.94
C LEU A 173 9.55 8.99 -21.30
N ILE A 174 8.34 8.43 -21.22
CA ILE A 174 7.09 9.16 -21.50
C ILE A 174 6.94 10.36 -20.56
N THR A 175 7.22 10.20 -19.26
CA THR A 175 7.14 11.32 -18.31
C THR A 175 8.14 12.44 -18.61
N MET A 176 9.36 12.10 -19.05
CA MET A 176 10.34 13.10 -19.45
C MET A 176 9.91 13.81 -20.73
N ALA A 177 9.44 13.05 -21.73
CA ALA A 177 8.94 13.60 -22.98
C ALA A 177 7.77 14.56 -22.74
N LEU A 178 6.82 14.19 -21.88
CA LEU A 178 5.69 15.04 -21.50
C LEU A 178 6.17 16.36 -20.88
N LEU A 179 7.13 16.30 -19.95
CA LEU A 179 7.68 17.48 -19.29
C LEU A 179 8.35 18.42 -20.30
N ILE A 180 9.17 17.88 -21.22
CA ILE A 180 9.81 18.65 -22.29
C ILE A 180 8.76 19.28 -23.21
N ILE A 181 7.76 18.51 -23.64
CA ILE A 181 6.69 18.99 -24.54
C ILE A 181 5.93 20.15 -23.91
N ILE A 182 5.52 20.04 -22.64
CA ILE A 182 4.81 21.12 -21.94
C ILE A 182 5.67 22.38 -21.85
N THR A 183 6.97 22.23 -21.57
CA THR A 183 7.88 23.39 -21.49
C THR A 183 8.11 24.03 -22.86
N LEU A 184 8.17 23.22 -23.92
CA LEU A 184 8.30 23.71 -25.29
C LEU A 184 7.03 24.46 -25.73
N ILE A 185 5.84 24.00 -25.32
CA ILE A 185 4.58 24.70 -25.58
C ILE A 185 4.61 26.10 -24.99
N VAL A 186 5.13 26.29 -23.77
CA VAL A 186 5.24 27.61 -23.15
C VAL A 186 6.20 28.52 -23.94
N ILE A 187 7.32 27.99 -24.41
CA ILE A 187 8.30 28.75 -25.23
C ILE A 187 7.68 29.14 -26.57
N VAL A 188 7.03 28.20 -27.26
CA VAL A 188 6.38 28.43 -28.57
C VAL A 188 5.24 29.43 -28.43
N TYR A 189 4.45 29.33 -27.37
CA TYR A 189 3.38 30.28 -27.08
C TYR A 189 3.94 31.69 -26.84
N GLY A 190 5.00 31.81 -26.03
CA GLY A 190 5.68 33.09 -25.82
C GLY A 190 6.26 33.69 -27.09
N TYR A 191 6.87 32.87 -27.94
CA TYR A 191 7.36 33.28 -29.26
C TYR A 191 6.23 33.76 -30.17
N SER A 192 5.07 33.10 -30.16
CA SER A 192 3.93 33.47 -31.01
C SER A 192 3.32 34.84 -30.67
N ILE A 193 3.41 35.28 -29.41
CA ILE A 193 2.86 36.56 -28.96
C ILE A 193 3.85 37.70 -29.21
N ASN A 194 5.14 37.49 -28.87
CA ASN A 194 6.12 38.57 -28.83
C ASN A 194 7.05 38.60 -30.06
N GLY A 195 6.95 37.63 -30.97
CA GLY A 195 7.84 37.50 -32.15
C GLY A 195 9.31 37.20 -31.82
N SER A 196 9.67 37.12 -30.54
CA SER A 196 10.99 36.81 -30.01
C SER A 196 10.85 36.18 -28.62
N ILE A 197 11.87 35.43 -28.18
CA ILE A 197 11.88 34.81 -26.84
C ILE A 197 12.31 35.86 -25.83
N THR A 198 11.36 36.45 -25.10
CA THR A 198 11.67 37.40 -24.03
C THR A 198 12.16 36.69 -22.75
N PRO A 199 12.98 37.35 -21.92
CA PRO A 199 13.46 36.80 -20.64
C PRO A 199 12.35 36.30 -19.71
N THR A 200 11.20 36.98 -19.71
CA THR A 200 10.01 36.62 -18.93
C THR A 200 9.40 35.28 -19.35
N TRP A 201 9.27 35.00 -20.65
CA TRP A 201 8.80 33.71 -21.15
C TRP A 201 9.80 32.58 -20.91
N LEU A 202 11.09 32.88 -20.90
CA LEU A 202 12.13 31.93 -20.50
C LEU A 202 12.02 31.58 -19.01
N ALA A 203 11.78 32.58 -18.15
CA ALA A 203 11.50 32.36 -16.73
C ALA A 203 10.23 31.50 -16.53
N PHE A 204 9.15 31.74 -17.28
CA PHE A 204 7.95 30.91 -17.23
C PHE A 204 8.20 29.48 -17.73
N ALA A 205 8.99 29.30 -18.78
CA ALA A 205 9.36 27.98 -19.27
C ALA A 205 10.18 27.20 -18.23
N MET A 206 11.15 27.86 -17.60
CA MET A 206 11.95 27.27 -16.52
C MET A 206 11.09 26.93 -15.29
N LEU A 207 10.15 27.81 -14.93
CA LEU A 207 9.21 27.57 -13.84
C LEU A 207 8.29 26.40 -14.15
N THR A 208 7.82 26.29 -15.39
CA THR A 208 7.01 25.16 -15.87
C THR A 208 7.79 23.85 -15.83
N PHE A 209 9.07 23.89 -16.22
CA PHE A 209 9.97 22.73 -16.13
C PHE A 209 10.16 22.30 -14.68
N MET A 210 10.37 23.26 -13.76
CA MET A 210 10.58 22.99 -12.34
C MET A 210 9.29 22.75 -11.55
N ALA A 211 8.11 22.97 -12.15
CA ALA A 211 6.82 22.92 -11.46
C ALA A 211 6.58 21.64 -10.64
N PRO A 212 6.90 20.42 -11.11
CA PRO A 212 6.73 19.20 -10.30
C PRO A 212 7.48 19.23 -8.96
N THR A 213 8.69 19.80 -8.94
CA THR A 213 9.52 19.92 -7.72
C THR A 213 8.96 20.96 -6.77
N ILE A 214 8.57 22.12 -7.30
CA ILE A 214 8.01 23.25 -6.56
C ILE A 214 6.69 22.83 -5.91
N PHE A 215 5.83 22.11 -6.66
CA PHE A 215 4.58 21.59 -6.14
C PHE A 215 4.80 20.55 -5.04
N ALA A 216 5.71 19.60 -5.23
CA ALA A 216 6.03 18.62 -4.20
C ALA A 216 6.50 19.31 -2.92
N TYR A 217 7.47 20.21 -3.04
CA TYR A 217 8.05 20.95 -1.93
C TYR A 217 7.02 21.75 -1.15
N GLY A 218 6.26 22.62 -1.84
CA GLY A 218 5.26 23.48 -1.23
C GLY A 218 4.17 22.69 -0.51
N ARG A 219 3.68 21.60 -1.13
CA ARG A 219 2.64 20.73 -0.55
C ARG A 219 3.13 19.95 0.68
N ILE A 220 4.36 19.44 0.64
CA ILE A 220 4.93 18.67 1.76
C ILE A 220 5.14 19.58 2.97
N MET A 221 5.69 20.77 2.75
CA MET A 221 5.89 21.76 3.81
C MET A 221 4.58 22.30 4.36
N GLY A 222 3.65 22.71 3.50
CA GLY A 222 2.36 23.26 3.95
C GLY A 222 1.52 22.23 4.71
N ALA A 223 1.46 20.98 4.23
CA ALA A 223 0.73 19.92 4.92
C ALA A 223 1.36 19.55 6.28
N SER A 224 2.69 19.62 6.42
CA SER A 224 3.39 19.22 7.65
C SER A 224 3.70 20.37 8.62
N TRP A 225 3.43 21.62 8.25
CA TRP A 225 3.74 22.80 9.05
C TRP A 225 3.22 22.70 10.49
N ASN A 226 1.97 22.27 10.68
CA ASN A 226 1.38 22.09 12.01
C ASN A 226 2.17 21.10 12.88
N MET A 227 2.56 19.97 12.29
CA MET A 227 3.33 18.94 12.99
C MET A 227 4.75 19.43 13.30
N LEU A 228 5.40 20.11 12.36
CA LEU A 228 6.72 20.70 12.55
C LEU A 228 6.71 21.77 13.65
N LEU A 229 5.72 22.65 13.66
CA LEU A 229 5.59 23.68 14.70
C LEU A 229 5.39 23.04 16.09
N ILE A 230 4.45 22.10 16.23
CA ILE A 230 4.17 21.42 17.50
C ILE A 230 5.40 20.65 17.99
N SER A 231 6.06 19.90 17.11
CA SER A 231 7.23 19.11 17.46
C SER A 231 8.40 19.99 17.89
N LYS A 232 8.79 21.00 17.10
CA LYS A 232 9.89 21.90 17.44
C LYS A 232 9.60 22.73 18.69
N TRP A 233 8.34 23.11 18.92
CA TRP A 233 7.92 23.73 20.17
C TRP A 233 8.09 22.79 21.38
N ARG A 234 7.77 21.50 21.22
CA ARG A 234 8.04 20.47 22.27
C ARG A 234 9.55 20.28 22.47
N THR A 235 10.36 20.23 21.40
CA THR A 235 11.83 20.13 21.48
C THR A 235 12.42 21.33 22.24
N PHE A 236 11.98 22.55 21.92
CA PHE A 236 12.39 23.76 22.63
C PHE A 236 12.10 23.67 24.14
N ARG A 237 10.93 23.15 24.52
CA ARG A 237 10.55 22.88 25.93
C ARG A 237 11.26 21.68 26.57
N GLY A 238 12.17 21.01 25.85
CA GLY A 238 12.92 19.86 26.36
C GLY A 238 12.13 18.55 26.43
N ARG A 239 10.98 18.45 25.77
CA ARG A 239 10.16 17.22 25.73
C ARG A 239 10.50 16.39 24.48
N PRO A 240 10.59 15.05 24.59
CA PRO A 240 10.78 14.18 23.43
C PRO A 240 9.53 14.22 22.54
N ASN A 241 9.73 13.99 21.24
CA ASN A 241 8.65 13.97 20.25
C ASN A 241 8.95 12.96 19.12
N PRO A 242 8.00 12.72 18.18
CA PRO A 242 8.17 11.74 17.10
C PRO A 242 9.24 12.05 16.04
N ILE A 243 9.83 13.26 16.06
CA ILE A 243 10.91 13.68 15.14
C ILE A 243 12.26 13.64 15.87
N ASP A 244 12.25 14.05 17.14
CA ASP A 244 13.37 14.14 18.06
C ASP A 244 13.04 13.29 19.32
N PRO A 245 13.28 11.96 19.28
CA PRO A 245 12.88 11.04 20.36
C PRO A 245 13.81 11.11 21.59
N VAL A 246 15.01 11.65 21.41
CA VAL A 246 15.99 11.82 22.49
C VAL A 246 15.82 13.21 23.08
N ILE A 247 15.98 13.33 24.39
CA ILE A 247 15.93 14.62 25.09
C ILE A 247 16.96 15.57 24.44
N PRO A 248 16.51 16.74 23.94
CA PRO A 248 17.36 17.64 23.20
C PRO A 248 18.37 18.34 24.12
N SER A 249 19.62 18.38 23.65
CA SER A 249 20.70 19.18 24.26
C SER A 249 20.38 20.67 24.21
N PHE A 250 21.06 21.47 25.03
CA PHE A 250 20.89 22.93 25.04
C PHE A 250 20.99 23.55 23.64
N ILE A 251 22.01 23.17 22.85
CA ILE A 251 22.20 23.61 21.46
C ILE A 251 21.01 23.19 20.59
N GLY A 252 20.51 21.96 20.75
CA GLY A 252 19.34 21.47 20.03
C GLY A 252 18.06 22.23 20.36
N ARG A 253 17.92 22.73 21.60
CA ARG A 253 16.78 23.57 22.01
C ARG A 253 16.84 24.95 21.37
N THR A 254 18.03 25.58 21.36
CA THR A 254 18.23 26.88 20.70
C THR A 254 17.97 26.79 19.20
N PHE A 255 18.49 25.75 18.54
CA PHE A 255 18.23 25.52 17.12
C PHE A 255 16.73 25.30 16.83
N SER A 256 16.04 24.54 17.70
CA SER A 256 14.59 24.33 17.57
C SER A 256 13.80 25.62 17.78
N PHE A 257 14.24 26.50 18.69
CA PHE A 257 13.62 27.81 18.88
C PHE A 257 13.76 28.70 17.64
N ILE A 258 14.94 28.75 17.05
CA ILE A 258 15.19 29.47 15.78
C ILE A 258 14.26 28.94 14.68
N LEU A 259 14.14 27.61 14.54
CA LEU A 259 13.22 26.99 13.58
C LEU A 259 11.75 27.33 13.85
N VAL A 260 11.32 27.38 15.11
CA VAL A 260 9.96 27.82 15.46
C VAL A 260 9.71 29.26 14.99
N LEU A 261 10.67 30.16 15.21
CA LEU A 261 10.55 31.55 14.77
C LEU A 261 10.42 31.62 13.24
N PHE A 262 11.27 30.89 12.50
CA PHE A 262 11.16 30.79 11.06
C PHE A 262 9.80 30.24 10.61
N LEU A 263 9.34 29.11 11.19
CA LEU A 263 8.04 28.52 10.87
C LEU A 263 6.87 29.49 11.12
N LEU A 264 6.94 30.31 12.18
CA LEU A 264 5.92 31.30 12.50
C LEU A 264 5.91 32.46 11.49
N THR A 265 7.09 32.90 11.04
CA THR A 265 7.22 33.97 10.03
C THR A 265 6.88 33.52 8.60
N MET A 266 6.97 32.22 8.29
CA MET A 266 6.77 31.68 6.93
C MET A 266 5.46 32.12 6.26
N PRO A 267 4.27 32.02 6.87
CA PRO A 267 3.02 32.46 6.25
C PRO A 267 3.00 33.96 5.90
N ILE A 268 3.59 34.81 6.76
CA ILE A 268 3.69 36.25 6.53
C ILE A 268 4.59 36.53 5.33
N THR A 269 5.76 35.89 5.27
CA THR A 269 6.68 36.02 4.15
C THR A 269 6.08 35.49 2.84
N ALA A 270 5.24 34.45 2.91
CA ALA A 270 4.55 33.87 1.77
C ALA A 270 3.52 34.83 1.19
N ILE A 271 2.70 35.46 2.03
CA ILE A 271 1.76 36.50 1.60
C ILE A 271 2.51 37.67 0.97
N ASN A 272 3.59 38.14 1.61
CA ASN A 272 4.40 39.25 1.09
C ASN A 272 4.94 38.95 -0.31
N GLY A 273 5.50 37.75 -0.54
CA GLY A 273 6.06 37.41 -1.84
C GLY A 273 5.04 37.24 -2.95
N ILE A 274 3.89 36.60 -2.66
CA ILE A 274 2.80 36.48 -3.64
C ILE A 274 2.26 37.85 -4.04
N VAL A 275 1.97 38.71 -3.05
CA VAL A 275 1.40 40.04 -3.31
C VAL A 275 2.42 40.93 -4.01
N THR A 276 3.71 40.85 -3.66
CA THR A 276 4.78 41.62 -4.32
C THR A 276 4.88 41.27 -5.80
N VAL A 277 4.90 39.99 -6.17
CA VAL A 277 4.96 39.56 -7.57
C VAL A 277 3.70 39.98 -8.33
N LEU A 278 2.51 39.77 -7.76
CA LEU A 278 1.26 40.20 -8.39
C LEU A 278 1.22 41.71 -8.60
N TYR A 279 1.66 42.50 -7.63
CA TYR A 279 1.69 43.96 -7.72
C TYR A 279 2.64 44.44 -8.81
N VAL A 280 3.87 43.92 -8.87
CA VAL A 280 4.86 44.30 -9.89
C VAL A 280 4.39 43.89 -11.29
N MET A 281 3.85 42.68 -11.44
CA MET A 281 3.38 42.18 -12.76
C MET A 281 2.12 42.88 -13.27
N THR A 282 1.20 43.30 -12.40
CA THR A 282 -0.08 43.90 -12.83
C THR A 282 -0.03 45.42 -12.95
N LYS A 283 0.74 46.09 -12.09
CA LYS A 283 0.80 47.56 -12.03
C LYS A 283 2.10 48.16 -12.55
N SER A 284 3.16 47.36 -12.75
CA SER A 284 4.48 47.80 -13.25
C SER A 284 4.91 49.16 -12.65
N PRO A 285 5.07 49.26 -11.31
CA PRO A 285 5.37 50.53 -10.66
C PRO A 285 6.77 51.03 -11.05
N THR A 286 6.97 52.35 -11.07
CA THR A 286 8.27 52.98 -11.37
C THR A 286 9.38 52.57 -10.38
N ASN A 287 9.01 52.18 -9.17
CA ASN A 287 9.93 51.76 -8.10
C ASN A 287 10.00 50.22 -7.98
N ALA A 288 9.70 49.47 -9.05
CA ALA A 288 9.69 48.01 -9.02
C ALA A 288 11.03 47.41 -8.55
N GLU A 289 12.15 47.99 -8.99
CA GLU A 289 13.49 47.56 -8.62
C GLU A 289 13.76 47.68 -7.10
N GLU A 290 13.47 48.85 -6.52
CA GLU A 290 13.61 49.09 -5.07
C GLU A 290 12.72 48.16 -4.24
N ILE A 291 11.47 47.97 -4.67
CA ILE A 291 10.51 47.09 -3.98
C ILE A 291 11.01 45.64 -3.97
N LEU A 292 11.54 45.15 -5.09
CA LEU A 292 12.05 43.79 -5.20
C LEU A 292 13.40 43.60 -4.48
N ASN A 293 14.22 44.63 -4.38
CA ASN A 293 15.52 44.58 -3.71
C ASN A 293 15.36 44.59 -2.18
N TYR A 294 14.53 45.49 -1.64
CA TYR A 294 14.32 45.68 -0.20
C TYR A 294 13.27 44.73 0.44
N GLY A 295 13.21 43.47 0.00
CA GLY A 295 12.39 42.45 0.68
C GLY A 295 10.88 42.53 0.39
N GLY A 296 10.48 43.10 -0.74
CA GLY A 296 9.10 43.18 -1.20
C GLY A 296 8.34 44.38 -0.60
N ILE A 297 7.02 44.39 -0.77
CA ILE A 297 6.18 45.52 -0.35
C ILE A 297 6.33 45.83 1.15
N ILE A 298 6.35 44.80 2.00
CA ILE A 298 6.52 45.01 3.44
C ILE A 298 7.90 45.60 3.76
N GLY A 299 8.97 45.04 3.20
CA GLY A 299 10.33 45.50 3.48
C GLY A 299 10.59 46.92 2.94
N HIS A 300 10.14 47.21 1.72
CA HIS A 300 10.17 48.56 1.16
C HIS A 300 9.37 49.56 2.02
N SER A 301 8.20 49.15 2.54
CA SER A 301 7.42 50.02 3.43
C SER A 301 8.09 50.31 4.76
N ILE A 302 8.93 49.41 5.27
CA ILE A 302 9.75 49.59 6.48
C ILE A 302 10.92 50.51 6.16
N PHE A 303 11.58 50.30 5.02
CA PHE A 303 12.68 51.12 4.53
C PHE A 303 12.30 52.61 4.42
N VAL A 304 11.12 52.91 3.84
CA VAL A 304 10.65 54.29 3.65
C VAL A 304 10.15 54.95 4.95
N ARG A 305 9.73 54.17 5.97
CA ARG A 305 9.10 54.71 7.19
C ARG A 305 10.04 54.92 8.37
N ILE A 306 11.21 54.30 8.37
CA ILE A 306 12.12 54.32 9.53
C ILE A 306 13.49 54.83 9.08
N ASP A 307 13.75 56.12 9.30
CA ASP A 307 15.00 56.80 8.90
C ASP A 307 16.25 56.13 9.49
N LEU A 308 16.17 55.63 10.73
CA LEU A 308 17.28 54.94 11.39
C LEU A 308 17.61 53.58 10.73
N ILE A 309 16.62 52.95 10.09
CA ILE A 309 16.80 51.68 9.36
C ILE A 309 17.30 51.93 7.95
N SER A 310 16.92 53.04 7.30
CA SER A 310 17.45 53.38 5.96
C SER A 310 18.94 53.69 6.01
N GLU A 311 19.42 54.38 7.05
CA GLU A 311 20.84 54.66 7.27
C GLU A 311 21.65 53.37 7.57
N ILE A 312 21.12 52.47 8.40
CA ILE A 312 21.72 51.15 8.64
C ILE A 312 21.71 50.31 7.36
N LEU A 313 20.63 50.27 6.59
CA LEU A 313 20.56 49.48 5.36
C LEU A 313 21.47 50.01 4.24
N PHE A 314 21.66 51.33 4.16
CA PHE A 314 22.61 51.93 3.23
C PHE A 314 24.06 51.52 3.53
N HIS A 315 24.44 51.46 4.82
CA HIS A 315 25.71 50.87 5.23
C HIS A 315 25.80 49.37 4.93
N TRP A 316 24.67 48.65 4.96
CA TRP A 316 24.62 47.23 4.59
C TRP A 316 24.74 46.98 3.08
N GLU A 317 24.32 47.91 2.22
CA GLU A 317 24.48 47.80 0.77
C GLU A 317 25.97 47.76 0.37
N PHE A 318 26.81 48.55 1.03
CA PHE A 318 28.27 48.48 0.87
C PHE A 318 28.85 47.13 1.33
N ILE A 319 28.31 46.55 2.40
CA ILE A 319 28.72 45.22 2.91
C ILE A 319 28.34 44.11 1.91
N LYS A 320 27.23 44.26 1.17
CA LYS A 320 26.83 43.29 0.12
C LYS A 320 27.84 43.20 -1.02
N ALA A 321 28.62 44.24 -1.29
CA ALA A 321 29.66 44.22 -2.32
C ALA A 321 30.91 43.41 -1.92
N LEU A 322 31.02 42.95 -0.67
CA LEU A 322 32.17 42.18 -0.19
C LEU A 322 32.08 40.68 -0.56
N PRO A 323 33.08 40.11 -1.26
CA PRO A 323 33.13 38.68 -1.57
C PRO A 323 33.06 37.77 -0.33
N GLN A 324 33.63 38.21 0.80
CA GLN A 324 33.61 37.48 2.07
C GLN A 324 32.20 37.40 2.66
N PHE A 325 31.38 38.44 2.47
CA PHE A 325 29.99 38.45 2.94
C PHE A 325 29.10 37.55 2.06
N LEU A 326 29.28 37.59 0.74
CA LEU A 326 28.66 36.63 -0.19
C LEU A 326 29.03 35.19 0.17
N SER A 327 30.30 34.92 0.42
CA SER A 327 30.79 33.60 0.82
C SER A 327 30.20 33.13 2.16
N LEU A 328 30.11 34.03 3.16
CA LEU A 328 29.46 33.74 4.45
C LEU A 328 27.95 33.50 4.28
N TYR A 329 27.27 34.33 3.49
CA TYR A 329 25.84 34.21 3.18
C TYR A 329 25.54 32.89 2.48
N LEU A 330 26.31 32.54 1.44
CA LEU A 330 26.23 31.27 0.73
C LEU A 330 26.49 30.10 1.69
N THR A 331 27.54 30.17 2.49
CA THR A 331 27.90 29.11 3.45
C THR A 331 26.80 28.90 4.49
N MET A 332 26.19 29.98 4.99
CA MET A 332 25.10 29.93 5.95
C MET A 332 23.80 29.41 5.31
N ASN A 333 23.46 29.85 4.10
CA ASN A 333 22.29 29.35 3.37
C ASN A 333 22.45 27.88 2.97
N ILE A 334 23.65 27.44 2.59
CA ILE A 334 23.93 26.01 2.36
C ILE A 334 23.83 25.22 3.66
N ALA A 335 24.37 25.73 4.77
CA ALA A 335 24.30 25.04 6.06
C ALA A 335 22.85 24.91 6.58
N ILE A 336 22.07 25.99 6.49
CA ILE A 336 20.70 26.08 7.02
C ILE A 336 19.68 25.52 6.02
N VAL A 337 19.64 26.05 4.80
CA VAL A 337 18.63 25.73 3.78
C VAL A 337 19.05 24.55 2.90
N GLY A 338 20.34 24.37 2.59
CA GLY A 338 20.84 23.30 1.72
C GLY A 338 21.14 21.95 2.41
N LEU A 339 21.60 21.96 3.65
CA LEU A 339 22.00 20.78 4.42
C LEU A 339 20.95 20.43 5.47
N ALA A 340 20.70 21.29 6.47
CA ALA A 340 19.81 20.94 7.58
C ALA A 340 18.36 20.69 7.12
N PHE A 341 17.84 21.55 6.25
CA PHE A 341 16.44 21.53 5.86
C PHE A 341 16.04 20.29 5.04
N ILE A 342 16.85 19.83 4.07
CA ILE A 342 16.55 18.60 3.30
C ILE A 342 16.45 17.39 4.23
N PHE A 343 17.29 17.29 5.26
CA PHE A 343 17.22 16.19 6.22
C PHE A 343 16.01 16.29 7.15
N GLU A 344 15.60 17.48 7.57
CA GLU A 344 14.36 17.65 8.33
C GLU A 344 13.13 17.27 7.51
N LEU A 345 13.09 17.69 6.24
CA LEU A 345 12.06 17.27 5.29
C LEU A 345 12.03 15.75 5.10
N THR A 346 13.20 15.14 4.92
CA THR A 346 13.34 13.69 4.77
C THR A 346 12.82 12.95 6.00
N ARG A 347 13.15 13.42 7.20
CA ARG A 347 12.65 12.84 8.47
C ARG A 347 11.12 12.92 8.55
N ASN A 348 10.56 14.08 8.21
CA ASN A 348 9.12 14.30 8.23
C ASN A 348 8.37 13.46 7.16
N LEU A 349 8.98 13.30 5.98
CA LEU A 349 8.46 12.44 4.91
C LEU A 349 8.42 10.97 5.34
N ILE A 350 9.51 10.46 5.93
CA ILE A 350 9.62 9.08 6.42
C ILE A 350 8.73 8.84 7.65
N LEU A 351 8.55 9.86 8.50
CA LEU A 351 7.65 9.80 9.64
C LEU A 351 6.20 9.54 9.22
N GLY A 352 5.83 9.96 8.02
CA GLY A 352 4.44 10.00 7.58
C GLY A 352 3.72 11.27 8.04
N GLY A 353 4.44 12.34 8.38
CA GLY A 353 3.86 13.59 8.91
C GLY A 353 2.77 14.22 8.04
N GLN A 354 2.68 13.82 6.78
CA GLN A 354 1.70 14.29 5.82
C GLN A 354 0.34 13.58 5.87
N THR A 355 0.27 12.35 6.42
CA THR A 355 -1.00 11.60 6.50
C THR A 355 -1.90 12.15 7.61
N PHE A 356 -1.30 12.58 8.72
CA PHE A 356 -2.02 13.14 9.86
C PHE A 356 -1.83 14.67 10.04
N GLY A 357 -0.73 15.25 9.54
CA GLY A 357 -0.39 16.67 9.72
C GLY A 357 -1.28 17.68 8.99
N GLY A 358 -1.88 17.30 7.86
CA GLY A 358 -2.63 18.22 7.01
C GLY A 358 -3.32 17.53 5.83
N LEU A 359 -4.09 18.29 5.05
CA LEU A 359 -4.75 17.83 3.83
C LEU A 359 -3.88 18.15 2.59
N PHE A 360 -4.04 17.38 1.51
CA PHE A 360 -3.33 17.58 0.23
C PHE A 360 -1.80 17.39 0.23
N GLY A 361 -1.23 16.75 1.27
CA GLY A 361 0.16 16.29 1.27
C GLY A 361 0.52 15.32 0.12
N VAL A 362 1.81 15.06 -0.07
CA VAL A 362 2.37 14.11 -1.06
C VAL A 362 2.78 12.80 -0.38
N THR A 363 1.83 11.89 -0.22
CA THR A 363 2.10 10.55 0.31
C THR A 363 2.62 9.64 -0.80
N LEU A 364 3.92 9.33 -0.80
CA LEU A 364 4.51 8.40 -1.79
C LEU A 364 4.23 6.93 -1.45
N ASP A 365 4.41 6.59 -0.17
CA ASP A 365 4.20 5.26 0.40
C ASP A 365 3.45 5.40 1.72
N THR A 366 2.68 4.38 2.10
CA THR A 366 1.97 4.41 3.40
C THR A 366 2.95 4.23 4.57
N PRO A 367 2.71 4.84 5.75
CA PRO A 367 3.64 4.70 6.88
C PRO A 367 3.87 3.23 7.30
N ARG A 368 2.85 2.38 7.19
CA ARG A 368 2.97 0.93 7.43
C ARG A 368 3.98 0.29 6.47
N GLU A 369 3.91 0.61 5.17
CA GLU A 369 4.86 0.09 4.17
C GLU A 369 6.28 0.63 4.37
N ILE A 370 6.44 1.89 4.77
CA ILE A 370 7.76 2.46 5.09
C ILE A 370 8.40 1.67 6.25
N ARG A 371 7.61 1.22 7.23
CA ARG A 371 8.13 0.39 8.33
C ARG A 371 8.56 -1.01 7.89
N THR A 372 7.81 -1.64 6.98
CA THR A 372 7.96 -3.06 6.63
C THR A 372 8.89 -3.29 5.43
N GLU A 373 8.96 -2.34 4.49
CA GLU A 373 9.62 -2.53 3.19
C GLU A 373 10.79 -1.57 2.99
N LYS A 374 12.01 -2.12 2.83
CA LYS A 374 13.20 -1.33 2.50
C LYS A 374 13.07 -0.60 1.16
N SER A 375 12.37 -1.21 0.20
CA SER A 375 12.11 -0.58 -1.10
C SER A 375 11.28 0.71 -0.97
N ALA A 376 10.35 0.78 -0.01
CA ALA A 376 9.59 2.00 0.29
C ALA A 376 10.50 3.05 0.95
N GLN A 377 11.32 2.65 1.94
CA GLN A 377 12.30 3.55 2.56
C GLN A 377 13.26 4.15 1.53
N ALA A 378 13.75 3.31 0.59
CA ALA A 378 14.63 3.73 -0.48
C ALA A 378 13.95 4.73 -1.44
N ARG A 379 12.70 4.49 -1.84
CA ARG A 379 11.94 5.43 -2.69
C ARG A 379 11.76 6.79 -2.04
N GLN A 380 11.43 6.83 -0.74
CA GLN A 380 11.29 8.08 0.00
C GLN A 380 12.61 8.88 0.02
N LEU A 381 13.74 8.20 0.24
CA LEU A 381 15.05 8.83 0.22
C LEU A 381 15.47 9.30 -1.18
N ILE A 382 15.21 8.50 -2.23
CA ILE A 382 15.48 8.90 -3.61
C ILE A 382 14.68 10.16 -3.95
N PHE A 383 13.38 10.16 -3.63
CA PHE A 383 12.53 11.32 -3.86
C PHE A 383 13.03 12.55 -3.10
N ALA A 384 13.47 12.41 -1.85
CA ALA A 384 13.99 13.53 -1.08
C ALA A 384 15.31 14.08 -1.63
N PHE A 385 16.31 13.23 -1.90
CA PHE A 385 17.63 13.68 -2.35
C PHE A 385 17.65 14.06 -3.84
N ALA A 386 17.11 13.23 -4.73
CA ALA A 386 17.08 13.53 -6.16
C ALA A 386 16.05 14.61 -6.47
N GLY A 387 14.90 14.57 -5.81
CA GLY A 387 13.77 15.43 -6.12
C GLY A 387 13.89 16.86 -5.61
N PHE A 388 14.53 17.11 -4.46
CA PHE A 388 14.68 18.47 -3.93
C PHE A 388 16.04 19.12 -4.21
N SER A 389 17.08 18.34 -4.48
CA SER A 389 18.44 18.89 -4.67
C SER A 389 18.50 19.91 -5.81
N GLY A 390 17.99 19.59 -7.00
CA GLY A 390 18.00 20.50 -8.14
C GLY A 390 17.31 21.83 -7.86
N TYR A 391 16.11 21.82 -7.28
CA TYR A 391 15.39 23.04 -6.92
C TYR A 391 16.12 23.89 -5.88
N THR A 392 16.63 23.27 -4.81
CA THR A 392 17.35 24.01 -3.75
C THR A 392 18.62 24.68 -4.28
N VAL A 393 19.39 23.99 -5.11
CA VAL A 393 20.61 24.54 -5.72
C VAL A 393 20.26 25.63 -6.74
N LEU A 394 19.23 25.44 -7.55
CA LEU A 394 18.77 26.46 -8.49
C LEU A 394 18.36 27.74 -7.76
N LEU A 395 17.54 27.64 -6.70
CA LEU A 395 17.14 28.80 -5.91
C LEU A 395 18.34 29.50 -5.30
N LEU A 396 19.30 28.75 -4.76
CA LEU A 396 20.51 29.32 -4.19
C LEU A 396 21.29 30.13 -5.25
N VAL A 397 21.49 29.55 -6.44
CA VAL A 397 22.17 30.24 -7.55
C VAL A 397 21.39 31.48 -7.98
N LEU A 398 20.06 31.39 -8.14
CA LEU A 398 19.22 32.53 -8.48
C LEU A 398 19.33 33.64 -7.43
N VAL A 399 19.25 33.31 -6.15
CA VAL A 399 19.41 34.26 -5.05
C VAL A 399 20.81 34.90 -5.06
N CYS A 400 21.85 34.19 -5.48
CA CYS A 400 23.18 34.75 -5.63
C CYS A 400 23.26 35.77 -6.78
N TYR A 401 22.66 35.47 -7.93
CA TYR A 401 22.52 36.44 -9.03
C TYR A 401 21.61 37.62 -8.67
N LYS A 402 20.69 37.44 -7.72
CA LYS A 402 19.80 38.47 -7.18
C LYS A 402 20.53 39.42 -6.22
N GLU A 403 21.13 38.89 -5.16
CA GLU A 403 21.69 39.70 -4.07
C GLU A 403 23.14 40.15 -4.32
N PHE A 404 23.86 39.47 -5.23
CA PHE A 404 25.29 39.66 -5.45
C PHE A 404 25.68 39.66 -6.93
N GLY A 405 24.84 40.24 -7.78
CA GLY A 405 25.03 40.26 -9.24
C GLY A 405 26.40 40.81 -9.68
N SER A 406 26.95 41.79 -8.96
CA SER A 406 28.27 42.40 -9.21
C SER A 406 29.45 41.43 -9.04
N LEU A 407 29.28 40.37 -8.24
CA LEU A 407 30.31 39.37 -7.92
C LEU A 407 30.12 38.06 -8.70
N MET A 408 29.00 37.91 -9.41
CA MET A 408 28.68 36.68 -10.15
C MET A 408 29.31 36.69 -11.56
N PRO A 409 29.76 35.53 -12.06
CA PRO A 409 30.29 35.42 -13.42
C PRO A 409 29.17 35.58 -14.47
N MET A 410 29.51 36.05 -15.67
CA MET A 410 28.59 36.16 -16.83
C MET A 410 27.39 37.13 -16.64
N THR A 411 27.40 37.98 -15.62
CA THR A 411 26.33 38.97 -15.38
C THR A 411 26.18 39.96 -16.54
N THR A 412 27.29 40.47 -17.07
CA THR A 412 27.32 41.37 -18.24
C THR A 412 26.81 40.70 -19.52
N TRP A 413 27.05 39.39 -19.67
CA TRP A 413 26.51 38.59 -20.79
C TRP A 413 24.99 38.39 -20.67
N LEU A 414 24.48 38.20 -19.46
CA LEU A 414 23.03 38.10 -19.20
C LEU A 414 22.32 39.43 -19.50
N GLU A 415 22.90 40.55 -19.05
CA GLU A 415 22.39 41.90 -19.34
C GLU A 415 22.37 42.19 -20.84
N GLY A 416 23.41 41.79 -21.57
CA GLY A 416 23.46 41.86 -23.05
C GLY A 416 22.37 41.04 -23.78
N ARG A 417 21.66 40.15 -23.07
CA ARG A 417 20.50 39.38 -23.60
C ARG A 417 19.16 39.81 -23.01
N GLY A 418 19.11 40.97 -22.35
CA GLY A 418 17.89 41.56 -21.79
C GLY A 418 17.54 41.11 -20.36
N PHE A 419 18.40 40.35 -19.68
CA PHE A 419 18.25 40.08 -18.24
C PHE A 419 18.85 41.23 -17.42
N ASN A 420 18.20 42.39 -17.47
CA ASN A 420 18.52 43.55 -16.64
C ASN A 420 18.28 43.22 -15.14
N GLU A 421 18.80 44.07 -14.24
CA GLU A 421 18.68 43.89 -12.80
C GLU A 421 17.24 43.64 -12.33
N GLU A 422 16.30 44.48 -12.75
CA GLU A 422 14.86 44.30 -12.50
C GLU A 422 14.35 42.91 -12.91
N MET A 423 14.76 42.41 -14.08
CA MET A 423 14.31 41.11 -14.61
C MET A 423 14.94 39.93 -13.88
N ARG A 424 16.20 40.05 -13.42
CA ARG A 424 16.82 39.05 -12.52
C ARG A 424 16.06 39.00 -11.20
N LEU A 425 15.79 40.16 -10.59
CA LEU A 425 15.02 40.28 -9.35
C LEU A 425 13.64 39.64 -9.51
N LEU A 426 12.89 40.04 -10.54
CA LEU A 426 11.54 39.53 -10.83
C LEU A 426 11.52 38.02 -11.03
N THR A 427 12.51 37.46 -11.76
CA THR A 427 12.61 36.01 -11.99
C THR A 427 12.77 35.25 -10.68
N VAL A 428 13.62 35.70 -9.77
CA VAL A 428 13.81 35.05 -8.47
C VAL A 428 12.55 35.12 -7.62
N TRP A 429 11.92 36.31 -7.56
CA TRP A 429 10.66 36.49 -6.85
C TRP A 429 9.53 35.63 -7.41
N LEU A 430 9.46 35.43 -8.73
CA LEU A 430 8.50 34.54 -9.38
C LEU A 430 8.63 33.09 -8.89
N PHE A 431 9.87 32.56 -8.84
CA PHE A 431 10.14 31.21 -8.35
C PHE A 431 9.77 31.03 -6.87
N ILE A 432 10.06 32.05 -6.05
CA ILE A 432 9.70 32.07 -4.63
C ILE A 432 8.18 32.15 -4.46
N ALA A 433 7.51 33.06 -5.16
CA ALA A 433 6.08 33.31 -5.04
C ALA A 433 5.25 32.10 -5.46
N VAL A 434 5.62 31.37 -6.51
CA VAL A 434 4.88 30.15 -6.90
C VAL A 434 5.02 29.06 -5.84
N GLY A 435 6.22 28.84 -5.27
CA GLY A 435 6.40 27.90 -4.16
C GLY A 435 5.59 28.30 -2.92
N GLN A 436 5.60 29.60 -2.60
CA GLN A 436 4.83 30.18 -1.49
C GLN A 436 3.31 30.09 -1.72
N ALA A 437 2.82 30.24 -2.95
CA ALA A 437 1.41 30.09 -3.29
C ALA A 437 0.92 28.66 -3.04
N VAL A 438 1.70 27.66 -3.46
CA VAL A 438 1.39 26.24 -3.21
C VAL A 438 1.44 25.92 -1.71
N PHE A 439 2.45 26.44 -1.02
CA PHE A 439 2.56 26.34 0.43
C PHE A 439 1.33 26.94 1.11
N MET A 440 0.93 28.17 0.76
CA MET A 440 -0.22 28.87 1.35
C MET A 440 -1.52 28.10 1.16
N LEU A 441 -1.77 27.60 -0.06
CA LEU A 441 -2.96 26.79 -0.35
C LEU A 441 -3.03 25.55 0.56
N THR A 442 -1.93 24.81 0.66
CA THR A 442 -1.90 23.58 1.48
C THR A 442 -1.87 23.87 2.98
N TRP A 443 -1.21 24.94 3.41
CA TRP A 443 -1.15 25.38 4.80
C TRP A 443 -2.54 25.79 5.31
N ILE A 444 -3.29 26.63 4.57
CA ILE A 444 -4.65 27.05 4.96
C ILE A 444 -5.54 25.84 5.21
N LEU A 445 -5.49 24.85 4.31
CA LEU A 445 -6.26 23.61 4.45
C LEU A 445 -5.77 22.73 5.62
N SER A 446 -4.49 22.83 5.95
CA SER A 446 -3.88 22.10 7.07
C SER A 446 -4.33 22.65 8.44
N ILE A 447 -4.57 23.95 8.58
CA ILE A 447 -4.95 24.60 9.86
C ILE A 447 -6.12 23.91 10.56
N ILE A 448 -7.10 23.40 9.80
CA ILE A 448 -8.28 22.70 10.33
C ILE A 448 -7.88 21.48 11.19
N ARG A 449 -6.76 20.80 10.86
CA ARG A 449 -6.26 19.64 11.60
C ARG A 449 -5.41 20.00 12.82
N PHE A 450 -5.09 21.27 13.04
CA PHE A 450 -4.25 21.69 14.16
C PHE A 450 -4.84 21.30 15.53
N SER A 451 -6.17 21.31 15.66
CA SER A 451 -6.84 20.89 16.90
C SER A 451 -6.68 19.38 17.16
N SER A 452 -7.05 18.55 16.18
CA SER A 452 -6.91 17.08 16.25
C SER A 452 -5.46 16.66 16.54
N LEU A 453 -4.47 17.31 15.91
CA LEU A 453 -3.05 17.04 16.15
C LEU A 453 -2.58 17.23 17.59
N ARG A 454 -3.24 18.10 18.38
CA ARG A 454 -2.90 18.28 19.81
C ARG A 454 -3.36 17.10 20.66
N HIS A 455 -4.40 16.39 20.23
CA HIS A 455 -4.99 15.26 20.95
C HIS A 455 -4.30 13.93 20.62
N LEU A 456 -3.60 13.85 19.48
CA LEU A 456 -2.84 12.66 19.09
C LEU A 456 -1.80 12.25 20.14
N ARG A 457 -1.83 10.97 20.50
CA ARG A 457 -0.87 10.34 21.41
C ARG A 457 0.15 9.56 20.59
N PHE A 458 1.42 9.80 20.85
CA PHE A 458 2.53 9.09 20.19
C PHE A 458 3.27 8.23 21.20
N ASP A 459 3.29 6.93 20.95
CA ASP A 459 4.11 5.99 21.68
C ASP A 459 5.51 5.91 21.04
N LEU A 460 6.52 6.44 21.73
CA LEU A 460 7.86 6.67 21.17
C LEU A 460 8.79 5.45 21.21
N ASN A 461 8.55 4.49 22.11
CA ASN A 461 9.42 3.33 22.33
C ASN A 461 8.62 2.02 22.54
N PRO A 462 7.75 1.61 21.61
CA PRO A 462 7.03 0.34 21.71
C PRO A 462 7.99 -0.86 21.65
N ASP A 463 8.98 -0.83 20.74
CA ASP A 463 9.92 -1.94 20.53
C ASP A 463 10.76 -2.27 21.76
N GLU A 464 11.29 -1.25 22.45
CA GLU A 464 12.13 -1.43 23.65
C GLU A 464 11.31 -1.99 24.81
N ARG A 465 10.02 -1.63 24.91
CA ARG A 465 9.10 -2.18 25.91
C ARG A 465 8.71 -3.63 25.60
N ARG A 466 8.40 -3.94 24.34
CA ARG A 466 8.12 -5.31 23.88
C ARG A 466 9.32 -6.23 24.09
N GLU A 467 10.52 -5.83 23.67
CA GLU A 467 11.76 -6.61 23.89
C GLU A 467 12.07 -6.84 25.37
N GLY A 468 11.71 -5.89 26.24
CA GLY A 468 11.83 -6.01 27.70
C GLY A 468 10.77 -6.92 28.30
N ALA A 469 9.50 -6.76 27.91
CA ALA A 469 8.36 -7.54 28.40
C ALA A 469 8.45 -9.01 27.97
N VAL A 470 8.83 -9.30 26.72
CA VAL A 470 9.04 -10.68 26.21
C VAL A 470 10.10 -11.44 27.01
N LYS A 471 11.09 -10.73 27.59
CA LYS A 471 12.13 -11.34 28.44
C LYS A 471 11.70 -11.55 29.89
N VAL A 472 10.61 -10.92 30.34
CA VAL A 472 10.23 -10.87 31.77
C VAL A 472 8.87 -11.56 32.02
N GLU A 473 7.91 -11.51 31.09
CA GLU A 473 6.55 -12.02 31.29
C GLU A 473 5.95 -12.62 30.00
N GLY A 474 5.61 -13.91 30.04
CA GLY A 474 4.37 -14.53 29.53
C GLY A 474 3.86 -14.35 28.09
N GLY A 475 4.45 -13.50 27.26
CA GLY A 475 3.86 -13.06 25.97
C GLY A 475 3.57 -14.17 24.97
N ASP A 476 4.35 -15.24 25.01
CA ASP A 476 4.15 -16.44 24.17
C ASP A 476 2.80 -17.13 24.44
N ARG A 477 2.20 -16.97 25.63
CA ARG A 477 0.96 -17.69 26.00
C ARG A 477 -0.30 -17.06 25.43
N LEU A 478 -0.42 -15.73 25.44
CA LEU A 478 -1.57 -15.05 24.81
C LEU A 478 -1.54 -15.28 23.29
N GLN A 479 -0.34 -15.27 22.71
CA GLN A 479 -0.14 -15.63 21.31
C GLN A 479 -0.58 -17.07 21.03
N GLN A 480 -0.12 -18.06 21.82
CA GLN A 480 -0.55 -19.46 21.66
C GLN A 480 -2.06 -19.62 21.82
N LEU A 481 -2.71 -18.85 22.71
CA LEU A 481 -4.17 -18.85 22.85
C LEU A 481 -4.84 -18.38 21.55
N VAL A 482 -4.36 -17.29 20.95
CA VAL A 482 -4.88 -16.76 19.67
C VAL A 482 -4.63 -17.75 18.52
N GLU A 483 -3.43 -18.30 18.41
CA GLU A 483 -3.06 -19.28 17.37
C GLU A 483 -3.92 -20.56 17.49
N ASN A 484 -4.12 -21.07 18.70
CA ASN A 484 -4.99 -22.22 18.93
C ASN A 484 -6.47 -21.92 18.69
N ALA A 485 -6.93 -20.70 19.02
CA ALA A 485 -8.29 -20.27 18.71
C ALA A 485 -8.51 -20.19 17.20
N ALA A 486 -7.54 -19.63 16.46
CA ALA A 486 -7.56 -19.56 15.00
C ALA A 486 -7.54 -20.95 14.37
N PHE A 487 -6.64 -21.83 14.82
CA PHE A 487 -6.58 -23.22 14.36
C PHE A 487 -7.91 -23.94 14.60
N ASN A 488 -8.54 -23.71 15.75
CA ASN A 488 -9.81 -24.34 16.09
C ASN A 488 -11.05 -23.72 15.43
N GLU A 489 -10.89 -22.64 14.64
CA GLU A 489 -11.99 -21.80 14.12
C GLU A 489 -12.92 -21.24 15.23
N ASP A 490 -12.38 -20.99 16.42
CA ASP A 490 -13.12 -20.42 17.56
C ASP A 490 -13.20 -18.89 17.46
N ILE A 491 -14.13 -18.43 16.62
CA ILE A 491 -14.37 -17.00 16.37
C ILE A 491 -14.87 -16.29 17.64
N ASP A 492 -15.68 -16.95 18.48
CA ASP A 492 -16.16 -16.36 19.73
C ASP A 492 -15.01 -16.03 20.68
N LEU A 493 -14.00 -16.90 20.80
CA LEU A 493 -12.80 -16.62 21.58
C LEU A 493 -11.95 -15.49 20.97
N LEU A 494 -11.74 -15.48 19.65
CA LEU A 494 -11.01 -14.40 18.97
C LEU A 494 -11.68 -13.02 19.18
N ILE A 495 -13.01 -12.94 19.09
CA ILE A 495 -13.77 -11.70 19.37
C ILE A 495 -13.67 -11.32 20.85
N ARG A 496 -13.66 -12.30 21.78
CA ARG A 496 -13.44 -12.02 23.20
C ARG A 496 -12.06 -11.43 23.44
N VAL A 497 -11.00 -11.99 22.87
CA VAL A 497 -9.64 -11.45 23.00
C VAL A 497 -9.57 -10.00 22.50
N GLN A 498 -10.23 -9.69 21.39
CA GLN A 498 -10.27 -8.31 20.85
C GLN A 498 -10.99 -7.32 21.79
N THR A 499 -12.04 -7.76 22.49
CA THR A 499 -12.91 -6.88 23.31
C THR A 499 -12.58 -6.90 24.80
N HIS A 500 -11.70 -7.80 25.23
CA HIS A 500 -11.38 -8.00 26.64
C HIS A 500 -10.23 -7.09 27.06
N ASP A 501 -10.43 -6.40 28.18
CA ASP A 501 -9.41 -5.53 28.78
C ASP A 501 -8.43 -6.39 29.59
N PHE A 502 -7.23 -6.60 29.03
CA PHE A 502 -6.19 -7.37 29.70
C PHE A 502 -5.33 -6.51 30.65
N PRO A 503 -4.97 -7.04 31.83
CA PRO A 503 -3.95 -6.45 32.69
C PRO A 503 -2.54 -6.73 32.11
N GLY A 504 -1.67 -5.72 32.05
CA GLY A 504 -0.27 -5.88 31.59
C GLY A 504 0.19 -4.78 30.62
N ASP A 505 1.32 -5.01 29.94
CA ASP A 505 1.84 -4.10 28.92
C ASP A 505 0.91 -4.06 27.68
N GLN A 506 0.26 -2.91 27.51
CA GLN A 506 -0.67 -2.64 26.43
C GLN A 506 -0.02 -2.81 25.04
N GLY A 507 1.29 -2.60 24.90
CA GLY A 507 1.97 -2.73 23.61
C GLY A 507 1.99 -4.15 23.05
N LEU A 508 2.14 -5.16 23.92
CA LEU A 508 2.14 -6.58 23.57
C LEU A 508 0.71 -7.10 23.39
N ILE A 509 -0.18 -6.76 24.32
CA ILE A 509 -1.60 -7.12 24.26
C ILE A 509 -2.23 -6.64 22.95
N ARG A 510 -1.95 -5.39 22.53
CA ARG A 510 -2.47 -4.84 21.27
C ARG A 510 -1.97 -5.57 20.02
N GLN A 511 -0.73 -6.05 20.05
CA GLN A 511 -0.18 -6.85 18.95
C GLN A 511 -0.99 -8.15 18.83
N GLU A 512 -1.25 -8.83 19.94
CA GLU A 512 -2.05 -10.07 19.94
C GLU A 512 -3.54 -9.82 19.67
N GLN A 513 -4.11 -8.68 20.07
CA GLN A 513 -5.46 -8.26 19.67
C GLN A 513 -5.54 -8.01 18.16
N SER A 514 -4.51 -7.41 17.56
CA SER A 514 -4.43 -7.19 16.11
C SER A 514 -4.27 -8.52 15.37
N ARG A 515 -3.48 -9.47 15.91
CA ARG A 515 -3.39 -10.85 15.41
C ARG A 515 -4.76 -11.57 15.49
N ALA A 516 -5.47 -11.45 16.61
CA ALA A 516 -6.80 -12.02 16.77
C ALA A 516 -7.82 -11.43 15.79
N SER A 517 -7.77 -10.11 15.55
CA SER A 517 -8.64 -9.44 14.56
C SER A 517 -8.32 -9.86 13.13
N MET A 518 -7.03 -9.97 12.78
CA MET A 518 -6.59 -10.49 11.49
C MET A 518 -7.16 -11.89 11.24
N TRP A 519 -7.00 -12.82 12.18
CA TRP A 519 -7.52 -14.19 12.06
C TRP A 519 -9.03 -14.25 11.99
N GLU A 520 -9.73 -13.50 12.84
CA GLU A 520 -11.18 -13.45 12.86
C GLU A 520 -11.76 -12.98 11.53
N LYS A 521 -11.24 -11.87 10.97
CA LYS A 521 -11.64 -11.36 9.66
C LYS A 521 -11.30 -12.33 8.53
N ALA A 522 -10.13 -12.97 8.57
CA ALA A 522 -9.71 -13.94 7.56
C ALA A 522 -10.60 -15.19 7.56
N LEU A 523 -10.90 -15.78 8.73
CA LEU A 523 -11.76 -16.95 8.88
C LEU A 523 -13.21 -16.70 8.40
N ARG A 524 -13.68 -15.45 8.48
CA ARG A 524 -15.00 -15.03 7.98
C ARG A 524 -15.01 -14.67 6.50
N GLY A 525 -13.85 -14.65 5.85
CA GLY A 525 -13.69 -14.24 4.44
C GLY A 525 -13.79 -12.73 4.21
N LEU A 526 -13.62 -11.91 5.26
CA LEU A 526 -13.59 -10.44 5.19
C LEU A 526 -12.21 -9.94 4.76
N TRP A 527 -11.80 -10.32 3.55
CA TRP A 527 -10.42 -10.21 3.08
C TRP A 527 -9.83 -8.80 3.07
N PRO A 528 -10.52 -7.73 2.62
CA PRO A 528 -9.97 -6.37 2.70
C PRO A 528 -9.66 -5.96 4.14
N GLU A 529 -10.54 -6.28 5.08
CA GLU A 529 -10.35 -5.93 6.50
C GLU A 529 -9.23 -6.76 7.12
N ALA A 530 -9.14 -8.05 6.77
CA ALA A 530 -8.04 -8.92 7.19
C ALA A 530 -6.67 -8.45 6.67
N ILE A 531 -6.60 -7.95 5.43
CA ILE A 531 -5.36 -7.39 4.85
C ILE A 531 -4.94 -6.13 5.61
N GLU A 532 -5.88 -5.26 5.99
CA GLU A 532 -5.57 -4.05 6.76
C GLU A 532 -5.04 -4.38 8.15
N GLU A 533 -5.67 -5.32 8.87
CA GLU A 533 -5.13 -5.80 10.15
C GLU A 533 -3.80 -6.54 9.98
N GLY A 534 -3.63 -7.33 8.93
CA GLY A 534 -2.38 -8.00 8.61
C GLY A 534 -1.25 -7.01 8.33
N ARG A 535 -1.52 -5.93 7.59
CA ARG A 535 -0.55 -4.83 7.36
C ARG A 535 -0.20 -4.12 8.67
N LYS A 536 -1.17 -3.95 9.56
CA LYS A 536 -0.96 -3.35 10.89
C LYS A 536 -0.08 -4.25 11.76
N LEU A 537 -0.39 -5.55 11.85
CA LEU A 537 0.42 -6.53 12.56
C LEU A 537 1.83 -6.64 11.98
N LEU A 538 1.97 -6.71 10.66
CA LEU A 538 3.26 -6.75 9.98
C LEU A 538 4.09 -5.49 10.26
N ALA A 539 3.45 -4.32 10.33
CA ALA A 539 4.12 -3.07 10.68
C ALA A 539 4.57 -3.06 12.15
N GLN A 540 3.73 -3.54 13.08
CA GLN A 540 4.06 -3.69 14.51
C GLN A 540 5.23 -4.67 14.74
N ALA A 541 5.25 -5.80 14.01
CA ALA A 541 6.34 -6.77 14.02
C ALA A 541 7.59 -6.30 13.24
N GLY A 542 7.44 -5.21 12.48
CA GLY A 542 8.56 -4.55 11.82
C GLY A 542 8.97 -5.11 10.47
N GLY A 543 8.05 -5.79 9.78
CA GLY A 543 8.26 -6.44 8.49
C GLY A 543 8.67 -7.90 8.58
N ASP A 544 8.97 -8.37 9.79
CA ASP A 544 9.41 -9.73 10.11
C ASP A 544 8.23 -10.46 10.80
N ASP A 545 7.18 -10.77 10.02
CA ASP A 545 6.07 -11.65 10.43
C ASP A 545 5.54 -12.39 9.19
N ASP A 546 5.91 -13.66 9.04
CA ASP A 546 5.55 -14.48 7.89
C ASP A 546 4.05 -14.81 7.86
N GLU A 547 3.43 -14.97 9.03
CA GLU A 547 1.99 -15.22 9.17
C GLU A 547 1.19 -14.07 8.58
N ALA A 548 1.51 -12.85 9.01
CA ALA A 548 0.84 -11.65 8.48
C ALA A 548 1.03 -11.52 6.97
N ARG A 549 2.22 -11.83 6.43
CA ARG A 549 2.49 -11.80 4.97
C ARG A 549 1.69 -12.85 4.22
N MET A 550 1.62 -14.07 4.72
CA MET A 550 0.84 -15.15 4.10
C MET A 550 -0.66 -14.84 4.12
N ILE A 551 -1.17 -14.22 5.18
CA ILE A 551 -2.56 -13.73 5.23
C ILE A 551 -2.80 -12.63 4.20
N ILE A 552 -1.88 -11.66 4.08
CA ILE A 552 -1.97 -10.61 3.06
C ILE A 552 -1.97 -11.22 1.65
N ALA A 553 -1.08 -12.18 1.38
CA ALA A 553 -1.01 -12.88 0.10
C ALA A 553 -2.30 -13.63 -0.21
N THR A 554 -2.80 -14.40 0.75
CA THR A 554 -4.07 -15.15 0.65
C THR A 554 -5.25 -14.22 0.39
N GLY A 555 -5.31 -13.07 1.09
CA GLY A 555 -6.31 -12.05 0.86
C GLY A 555 -6.25 -11.44 -0.55
N TYR A 556 -5.06 -11.24 -1.11
CA TYR A 556 -4.93 -10.80 -2.50
C TYR A 556 -5.38 -11.87 -3.50
N MET A 557 -5.14 -13.15 -3.24
CA MET A 557 -5.67 -14.24 -4.06
C MET A 557 -7.21 -14.26 -4.04
N ALA A 558 -7.80 -14.08 -2.86
CA ALA A 558 -9.24 -13.97 -2.69
C ALA A 558 -9.83 -12.75 -3.42
N LEU A 559 -9.16 -11.59 -3.38
CA LEU A 559 -9.52 -10.38 -4.11
C LEU A 559 -9.21 -10.42 -5.62
N ARG A 560 -8.67 -11.53 -6.12
CA ARG A 560 -8.32 -11.74 -7.53
C ARG A 560 -7.19 -10.83 -8.03
N ARG A 561 -6.31 -10.40 -7.12
CA ARG A 561 -5.09 -9.61 -7.40
C ARG A 561 -3.86 -10.50 -7.32
N LEU A 562 -3.75 -11.46 -8.24
CA LEU A 562 -2.72 -12.50 -8.21
C LEU A 562 -1.29 -11.92 -8.27
N ASP A 563 -1.08 -10.81 -8.99
CA ASP A 563 0.24 -10.16 -9.05
C ASP A 563 0.68 -9.60 -7.70
N ALA A 564 -0.24 -9.04 -6.91
CA ALA A 564 0.05 -8.54 -5.57
C ALA A 564 0.30 -9.69 -4.58
N ALA A 565 -0.41 -10.82 -4.75
CA ALA A 565 -0.16 -12.03 -3.97
C ALA A 565 1.25 -12.59 -4.23
N ARG A 566 1.69 -12.65 -5.50
CA ARG A 566 3.05 -13.06 -5.87
C ARG A 566 4.12 -12.16 -5.25
N GLU A 567 3.90 -10.84 -5.20
CA GLU A 567 4.84 -9.92 -4.54
C GLU A 567 4.89 -10.11 -3.02
N ALA A 568 3.75 -10.40 -2.38
CA ALA A 568 3.69 -10.63 -0.93
C ALA A 568 4.38 -11.94 -0.49
N LEU A 569 4.31 -13.00 -1.30
CA LEU A 569 4.98 -14.28 -1.05
C LEU A 569 6.47 -14.27 -1.39
N HIS A 570 6.93 -13.28 -2.17
CA HIS A 570 8.29 -13.25 -2.67
C HIS A 570 9.32 -13.10 -1.54
N GLY A 571 10.22 -14.07 -1.43
CA GLY A 571 11.38 -14.01 -0.51
C GLY A 571 11.17 -14.66 0.85
N LEU A 572 9.99 -15.24 1.11
CA LEU A 572 9.77 -16.19 2.21
C LEU A 572 10.70 -17.40 1.98
N GLN A 573 11.54 -17.77 2.96
CA GLN A 573 12.32 -19.02 2.83
C GLN A 573 11.49 -20.20 3.30
N GLN A 574 11.85 -21.36 2.76
CA GLN A 574 11.36 -22.66 3.18
C GLN A 574 12.34 -23.21 4.21
N PRO A 575 12.03 -23.16 5.50
CA PRO A 575 12.67 -24.07 6.44
C PRO A 575 12.22 -25.49 6.11
N GLU A 576 13.11 -26.47 6.32
CA GLU A 576 12.83 -27.88 6.04
C GLU A 576 11.54 -28.33 6.76
N GLY A 577 10.58 -28.87 6.00
CA GLY A 577 9.30 -29.36 6.51
C GLY A 577 8.17 -28.32 6.62
N TYR A 578 8.34 -27.11 6.08
CA TYR A 578 7.30 -26.07 6.05
C TYR A 578 6.98 -25.60 4.63
N ASP A 579 5.97 -26.22 4.04
CA ASP A 579 5.69 -26.10 2.60
C ASP A 579 4.56 -25.10 2.29
N GLU A 580 3.92 -24.50 3.30
CA GLU A 580 2.78 -23.61 3.11
C GLU A 580 3.06 -22.40 2.20
N PRO A 581 4.21 -21.70 2.28
CA PRO A 581 4.52 -20.62 1.35
C PRO A 581 4.60 -21.08 -0.11
N GLU A 582 5.10 -22.30 -0.36
CA GLU A 582 5.15 -22.88 -1.70
C GLU A 582 3.77 -23.30 -2.18
N LEU A 583 2.97 -23.95 -1.32
CA LEU A 583 1.59 -24.30 -1.62
C LEU A 583 0.76 -23.06 -1.97
N LEU A 584 0.93 -21.96 -1.23
CA LEU A 584 0.29 -20.69 -1.56
C LEU A 584 0.75 -20.14 -2.91
N SER A 585 2.05 -20.21 -3.22
CA SER A 585 2.58 -19.79 -4.52
C SER A 585 2.01 -20.67 -5.66
N PHE A 586 1.97 -21.99 -5.45
CA PHE A 586 1.40 -22.95 -6.38
C PHE A 586 -0.07 -22.65 -6.65
N ILE A 587 -0.88 -22.44 -5.61
CA ILE A 587 -2.30 -22.14 -5.74
C ILE A 587 -2.52 -20.78 -6.42
N CYS A 588 -1.68 -19.78 -6.12
CA CYS A 588 -1.71 -18.49 -6.79
C CYS A 588 -1.47 -18.63 -8.30
N GLU A 589 -0.56 -19.50 -8.72
CA GLU A 589 -0.33 -19.81 -10.13
C GLU A 589 -1.43 -20.67 -10.74
N TRP A 590 -1.96 -21.63 -9.99
CA TRP A 590 -3.07 -22.49 -10.40
C TRP A 590 -4.33 -21.67 -10.75
N LEU A 591 -4.63 -20.65 -9.95
CA LEU A 591 -5.74 -19.70 -10.12
C LEU A 591 -5.70 -18.91 -11.43
N ASP A 592 -4.54 -18.89 -12.12
CA ASP A 592 -4.32 -18.25 -13.41
C ASP A 592 -4.12 -19.29 -14.53
N PRO A 593 -5.19 -19.73 -15.23
CA PRO A 593 -5.07 -20.73 -16.29
C PRO A 593 -4.38 -20.22 -17.56
N TRP A 594 -4.12 -18.91 -17.67
CA TRP A 594 -3.68 -18.29 -18.93
C TRP A 594 -2.22 -17.84 -18.89
N GLN A 595 -1.75 -17.35 -17.74
CA GLN A 595 -0.36 -16.90 -17.56
C GLN A 595 0.39 -17.65 -16.44
N GLY A 596 -0.30 -18.48 -15.64
CA GLY A 596 0.33 -19.32 -14.63
C GLY A 596 1.29 -20.34 -15.26
N ARG A 597 2.36 -20.69 -14.54
CA ARG A 597 3.36 -21.65 -15.03
C ARG A 597 3.01 -23.09 -14.62
N VAL A 598 2.26 -23.23 -13.52
CA VAL A 598 1.76 -24.52 -13.03
C VAL A 598 0.80 -25.19 -14.03
N SER A 599 1.13 -26.43 -14.34
CA SER A 599 0.42 -27.40 -15.17
C SER A 599 -0.25 -28.49 -14.32
N GLU A 600 -1.03 -29.38 -14.97
CA GLU A 600 -1.60 -30.54 -14.27
C GLU A 600 -0.52 -31.54 -13.83
N ASP A 601 0.63 -31.57 -14.50
CA ASP A 601 1.71 -32.50 -14.18
C ASP A 601 2.44 -32.09 -12.88
N ASP A 602 2.46 -30.80 -12.54
CA ASP A 602 3.08 -30.31 -11.31
C ASP A 602 2.25 -30.67 -10.05
N LEU A 603 1.01 -31.17 -10.22
CA LEU A 603 0.22 -31.70 -9.09
C LEU A 603 0.82 -32.99 -8.53
N TRP A 604 1.61 -33.73 -9.33
CA TRP A 604 2.27 -34.96 -8.91
C TRP A 604 3.38 -34.71 -7.87
N ASP A 605 3.99 -33.53 -7.87
CA ASP A 605 5.01 -33.16 -6.89
C ASP A 605 4.44 -33.01 -5.46
N TRP A 606 3.11 -32.88 -5.35
CA TRP A 606 2.39 -32.63 -4.10
C TRP A 606 1.44 -33.77 -3.70
N GLU A 607 1.73 -35.00 -4.14
CA GLU A 607 0.94 -36.17 -3.77
C GLU A 607 0.78 -36.29 -2.24
N ASN A 608 -0.43 -36.62 -1.79
CA ASN A 608 -0.81 -36.75 -0.38
C ASN A 608 -0.84 -35.44 0.43
N ASN A 609 -0.72 -34.28 -0.22
CA ASN A 609 -1.02 -33.01 0.44
C ASN A 609 -2.54 -32.74 0.43
N SER A 610 -3.13 -32.50 1.60
CA SER A 610 -4.59 -32.37 1.72
C SER A 610 -5.18 -31.13 1.04
N VAL A 611 -4.40 -30.07 0.87
CA VAL A 611 -4.82 -28.87 0.12
C VAL A 611 -4.96 -29.18 -1.38
N ILE A 612 -3.98 -29.91 -1.93
CA ILE A 612 -3.96 -30.29 -3.34
C ILE A 612 -5.02 -31.36 -3.64
N ASP A 613 -5.18 -32.34 -2.76
CA ASP A 613 -6.24 -33.34 -2.89
C ASP A 613 -7.64 -32.69 -2.83
N HIS A 614 -7.85 -31.70 -1.94
CA HIS A 614 -9.08 -30.93 -1.91
C HIS A 614 -9.30 -30.10 -3.18
N LEU A 615 -8.24 -29.53 -3.76
CA LEU A 615 -8.30 -28.82 -5.04
C LEU A 615 -8.71 -29.76 -6.19
N GLN A 616 -8.10 -30.95 -6.29
CA GLN A 616 -8.48 -31.96 -7.28
C GLN A 616 -9.93 -32.42 -7.07
N MET A 617 -10.35 -32.58 -5.81
CA MET A 617 -11.71 -32.91 -5.45
C MET A 617 -12.72 -31.84 -5.91
N LEU A 618 -12.42 -30.55 -5.70
CA LEU A 618 -13.24 -29.43 -6.19
C LEU A 618 -13.34 -29.41 -7.71
N GLN A 619 -12.25 -29.68 -8.41
CA GLN A 619 -12.28 -29.78 -9.87
C GLN A 619 -13.16 -30.92 -10.34
N ASN A 620 -13.09 -32.08 -9.68
CA ASN A 620 -13.97 -33.22 -9.96
C ASN A 620 -15.44 -32.93 -9.63
N MET A 621 -15.72 -32.21 -8.54
CA MET A 621 -17.05 -31.71 -8.21
C MET A 621 -17.58 -30.78 -9.30
N MET A 622 -16.77 -29.82 -9.77
CA MET A 622 -17.13 -28.88 -10.84
C MET A 622 -17.35 -29.59 -12.17
N ARG A 623 -16.49 -30.55 -12.54
CA ARG A 623 -16.55 -31.33 -13.79
C ARG A 623 -17.92 -31.96 -14.04
N TYR A 624 -18.59 -32.37 -12.97
CA TYR A 624 -19.89 -33.02 -13.04
C TYR A 624 -20.98 -32.33 -12.23
N TRP A 625 -20.78 -31.16 -11.63
CA TRP A 625 -21.70 -30.60 -10.63
C TRP A 625 -22.10 -31.62 -9.54
N LYS A 626 -21.16 -32.46 -9.14
CA LYS A 626 -21.42 -33.56 -8.19
C LYS A 626 -21.10 -33.07 -6.78
N PRO A 627 -21.98 -33.29 -5.79
CA PRO A 627 -21.75 -32.81 -4.43
C PRO A 627 -20.66 -33.62 -3.70
N GLN A 628 -20.49 -34.91 -4.04
CA GLN A 628 -19.52 -35.81 -3.41
C GLN A 628 -18.92 -36.75 -4.48
N PRO A 629 -17.62 -36.65 -4.84
CA PRO A 629 -16.94 -37.59 -5.75
C PRO A 629 -16.76 -38.99 -5.11
N LYS A 630 -16.43 -40.02 -5.90
CA LYS A 630 -16.30 -41.41 -5.39
C LYS A 630 -14.86 -41.78 -5.00
N ASP A 631 -13.89 -41.18 -5.67
CA ASP A 631 -12.46 -41.41 -5.45
C ASP A 631 -11.99 -40.35 -4.44
N LEU A 632 -11.77 -40.76 -3.19
CA LEU A 632 -11.50 -39.85 -2.08
C LEU A 632 -10.30 -40.35 -1.27
N SER A 633 -9.14 -39.72 -1.45
CA SER A 633 -8.10 -39.66 -0.42
C SER A 633 -8.56 -38.65 0.64
N MET A 634 -9.50 -39.06 1.50
CA MET A 634 -9.91 -38.20 2.61
C MET A 634 -8.88 -38.28 3.73
N HIS A 635 -8.23 -37.16 4.00
CA HIS A 635 -7.34 -37.04 5.14
C HIS A 635 -8.12 -36.72 6.42
N LYS A 636 -7.50 -36.88 7.59
CA LYS A 636 -8.15 -36.68 8.92
C LYS A 636 -8.03 -35.25 9.46
N ASP A 637 -7.49 -34.35 8.67
CA ASP A 637 -7.15 -32.97 9.00
C ASP A 637 -8.25 -31.97 8.64
N ARG A 638 -8.11 -30.75 9.16
CA ARG A 638 -9.14 -29.70 9.09
C ARG A 638 -9.52 -29.30 7.67
N VAL A 639 -8.59 -29.34 6.72
CA VAL A 639 -8.88 -29.03 5.30
C VAL A 639 -9.97 -29.97 4.78
N SER A 640 -9.82 -31.28 5.04
CA SER A 640 -10.79 -32.30 4.65
C SER A 640 -12.13 -32.12 5.38
N LEU A 641 -12.11 -31.75 6.67
CA LEU A 641 -13.32 -31.47 7.45
C LEU A 641 -14.11 -30.29 6.87
N VAL A 642 -13.43 -29.17 6.58
CA VAL A 642 -14.05 -27.99 5.98
C VAL A 642 -14.54 -28.26 4.56
N GLY A 643 -13.79 -29.05 3.78
CA GLY A 643 -14.22 -29.51 2.46
C GLY A 643 -15.53 -30.31 2.51
N GLN A 644 -15.66 -31.22 3.48
CA GLN A 644 -16.89 -32.00 3.70
C GLN A 644 -18.08 -31.13 4.16
N LEU A 645 -17.86 -30.07 4.95
CA LEU A 645 -18.93 -29.11 5.27
C LEU A 645 -19.52 -28.44 4.01
N SER A 646 -18.67 -28.14 3.02
CA SER A 646 -19.11 -27.62 1.72
C SER A 646 -19.91 -28.67 0.95
N MET A 647 -19.54 -29.96 1.04
CA MET A 647 -20.35 -31.04 0.46
C MET A 647 -21.74 -31.12 1.09
N VAL A 648 -21.87 -30.95 2.42
CA VAL A 648 -23.17 -30.90 3.10
C VAL A 648 -24.04 -29.78 2.51
N ALA A 649 -23.49 -28.58 2.29
CA ALA A 649 -24.21 -27.48 1.66
C ALA A 649 -24.71 -27.82 0.24
N LEU A 650 -23.90 -28.55 -0.54
CA LEU A 650 -24.26 -29.00 -1.90
C LEU A 650 -25.27 -30.14 -1.90
N LEU A 651 -25.19 -31.08 -0.95
CA LEU A 651 -26.18 -32.15 -0.78
C LEU A 651 -27.55 -31.57 -0.41
N ARG A 652 -27.59 -30.60 0.52
CA ARG A 652 -28.80 -29.81 0.84
C ARG A 652 -29.36 -29.14 -0.40
N ALA A 653 -28.51 -28.46 -1.19
CA ALA A 653 -28.94 -27.78 -2.42
C ALA A 653 -29.47 -28.74 -3.50
N GLN A 654 -28.94 -29.97 -3.56
CA GLN A 654 -29.40 -31.03 -4.47
C GLN A 654 -30.50 -31.92 -3.86
N ARG A 655 -31.11 -31.51 -2.73
CA ARG A 655 -32.26 -32.18 -2.10
C ARG A 655 -31.96 -33.62 -1.64
N LYS A 656 -30.73 -33.87 -1.21
CA LYS A 656 -30.25 -35.14 -0.63
C LYS A 656 -30.07 -34.95 0.88
N TYR A 657 -31.18 -34.75 1.59
CA TYR A 657 -31.15 -34.34 3.00
C TYR A 657 -30.64 -35.44 3.93
N ASP A 658 -31.01 -36.70 3.68
CA ASP A 658 -30.58 -37.85 4.49
C ASP A 658 -29.05 -38.03 4.41
N ASP A 659 -28.50 -38.08 3.17
CA ASP A 659 -27.06 -38.09 2.93
C ASP A 659 -26.34 -36.89 3.60
N ALA A 660 -26.97 -35.71 3.57
CA ALA A 660 -26.43 -34.50 4.17
C ALA A 660 -26.40 -34.58 5.71
N LEU A 661 -27.45 -35.10 6.33
CA LEU A 661 -27.57 -35.27 7.77
C LEU A 661 -26.58 -36.31 8.29
N GLU A 662 -26.46 -37.46 7.62
CA GLU A 662 -25.49 -38.50 7.98
C GLU A 662 -24.05 -37.98 7.94
N MET A 663 -23.71 -37.23 6.89
CA MET A 663 -22.40 -36.57 6.77
C MET A 663 -22.19 -35.53 7.87
N ALA A 664 -23.19 -34.69 8.16
CA ALA A 664 -23.10 -33.67 9.21
C ALA A 664 -22.89 -34.29 10.61
N LEU A 665 -23.61 -35.38 10.93
CA LEU A 665 -23.43 -36.11 12.19
C LEU A 665 -22.04 -36.75 12.29
N THR A 666 -21.51 -37.27 11.18
CA THR A 666 -20.14 -37.81 11.11
C THR A 666 -19.09 -36.72 11.37
N LEU A 667 -19.30 -35.50 10.86
CA LEU A 667 -18.41 -34.37 11.11
C LEU A 667 -18.44 -33.94 12.59
N VAL A 668 -19.59 -33.98 13.25
CA VAL A 668 -19.68 -33.72 14.71
C VAL A 668 -18.95 -34.80 15.52
N ARG A 669 -18.93 -36.06 15.06
CA ARG A 669 -18.13 -37.11 15.71
C ARG A 669 -16.63 -36.85 15.60
N GLN A 670 -16.18 -36.27 14.48
CA GLN A 670 -14.77 -35.95 14.23
C GLN A 670 -14.33 -34.68 14.98
N ASP A 671 -15.14 -33.63 14.98
CA ASP A 671 -14.92 -32.39 15.73
C ASP A 671 -16.14 -32.04 16.61
N PRO A 672 -16.19 -32.57 17.86
CA PRO A 672 -17.32 -32.35 18.77
C PRO A 672 -17.48 -30.90 19.23
N THR A 673 -16.39 -30.13 19.24
CA THR A 673 -16.38 -28.71 19.65
C THR A 673 -16.65 -27.75 18.50
N GLY A 674 -16.55 -28.22 17.25
CA GLY A 674 -16.72 -27.41 16.05
C GLY A 674 -18.10 -26.77 15.93
N VAL A 675 -18.12 -25.45 15.73
CA VAL A 675 -19.35 -24.67 15.54
C VAL A 675 -20.02 -25.00 14.20
N ARG A 676 -19.27 -25.04 13.09
CA ARG A 676 -19.83 -25.28 11.74
C ARG A 676 -20.45 -26.68 11.58
N PRO A 677 -19.84 -27.80 12.04
CA PRO A 677 -20.49 -29.11 12.02
C PRO A 677 -21.84 -29.14 12.74
N ARG A 678 -21.94 -28.51 13.92
CA ARG A 678 -23.20 -28.42 14.68
C ARG A 678 -24.24 -27.54 13.97
N ILE A 679 -23.82 -26.42 13.37
CA ILE A 679 -24.68 -25.59 12.52
C ILE A 679 -25.19 -26.42 11.33
N ALA A 680 -24.34 -27.23 10.70
CA ALA A 680 -24.72 -28.08 9.59
C ALA A 680 -25.79 -29.11 10.00
N VAL A 681 -25.64 -29.76 11.16
CA VAL A 681 -26.66 -30.68 11.71
C VAL A 681 -27.99 -29.94 11.93
N SER A 682 -27.97 -28.79 12.60
CA SER A 682 -29.19 -28.01 12.85
C SER A 682 -29.88 -27.58 11.54
N LEU A 683 -29.12 -27.17 10.53
CA LEU A 683 -29.66 -26.81 9.21
C LEU A 683 -30.19 -28.01 8.42
N CYS A 684 -29.58 -29.20 8.54
CA CYS A 684 -30.09 -30.42 7.92
C CYS A 684 -31.40 -30.88 8.55
N LEU A 685 -31.49 -30.85 9.89
CA LEU A 685 -32.73 -31.17 10.63
C LEU A 685 -33.86 -30.18 10.31
N LEU A 686 -33.51 -28.91 10.09
CA LEU A 686 -34.45 -27.89 9.61
C LEU A 686 -35.02 -28.23 8.23
N ASP A 687 -34.24 -28.87 7.34
CA ASP A 687 -34.68 -29.25 6.00
C ASP A 687 -35.54 -30.53 6.00
N THR A 688 -35.25 -31.50 6.88
CA THR A 688 -36.08 -32.72 7.05
C THR A 688 -37.41 -32.38 7.72
N GLY A 689 -37.42 -31.39 8.60
CA GLY A 689 -38.60 -30.90 9.31
C GLY A 689 -38.66 -31.30 10.78
N GLU A 690 -37.50 -31.62 11.37
CA GLU A 690 -37.30 -31.95 12.79
C GLU A 690 -36.87 -30.69 13.57
N TRP A 691 -37.82 -29.82 13.86
CA TRP A 691 -37.58 -28.46 14.35
C TRP A 691 -37.14 -28.40 15.81
N HIS A 692 -37.73 -29.22 16.68
CA HIS A 692 -37.37 -29.21 18.11
C HIS A 692 -35.99 -29.81 18.32
N ASP A 693 -35.66 -30.84 17.56
CA ASP A 693 -34.34 -31.46 17.51
C ASP A 693 -33.29 -30.47 16.99
N ALA A 694 -33.58 -29.78 15.89
CA ALA A 694 -32.71 -28.75 15.34
C ALA A 694 -32.48 -27.58 16.32
N ARG A 695 -33.52 -27.21 17.08
CA ARG A 695 -33.46 -26.19 18.14
C ARG A 695 -32.58 -26.64 19.30
N SER A 696 -32.63 -27.91 19.71
CA SER A 696 -31.81 -28.41 20.81
C SER A 696 -30.30 -28.17 20.56
N VAL A 697 -29.87 -28.37 19.31
CA VAL A 697 -28.50 -28.09 18.86
C VAL A 697 -28.16 -26.59 18.87
N LEU A 698 -29.13 -25.74 18.50
CA LEU A 698 -28.97 -24.28 18.56
C LEU A 698 -28.85 -23.79 20.02
N ASP A 699 -29.71 -24.26 20.92
CA ASP A 699 -29.70 -23.86 22.34
C ASP A 699 -28.37 -24.25 23.01
N GLU A 700 -27.80 -25.38 22.58
CA GLU A 700 -26.44 -25.78 22.92
C GLU A 700 -25.38 -24.81 22.39
N LEU A 701 -25.41 -24.46 21.11
CA LEU A 701 -24.45 -23.52 20.50
C LEU A 701 -24.52 -22.13 21.13
N ILE A 702 -25.71 -21.64 21.48
CA ILE A 702 -25.88 -20.36 22.17
C ILE A 702 -25.18 -20.36 23.53
N LYS A 703 -25.19 -21.50 24.25
CA LYS A 703 -24.49 -21.63 25.54
C LYS A 703 -22.97 -21.63 25.39
N SER A 704 -22.42 -22.21 24.32
CA SER A 704 -20.96 -22.29 24.13
C SER A 704 -20.36 -21.09 23.38
N ASP A 705 -21.04 -20.57 22.36
CA ASP A 705 -20.48 -19.68 21.33
C ASP A 705 -21.41 -18.49 21.00
N SER A 706 -21.94 -17.84 22.05
CA SER A 706 -22.93 -16.76 21.92
C SER A 706 -22.48 -15.55 21.08
N LYS A 707 -21.17 -15.25 21.00
CA LYS A 707 -20.64 -14.11 20.23
C LYS A 707 -20.26 -14.48 18.79
N ASP A 708 -20.30 -15.76 18.39
CA ASP A 708 -19.98 -16.16 17.02
C ASP A 708 -21.07 -15.67 16.05
N PRO A 709 -20.73 -14.85 15.03
CA PRO A 709 -21.69 -14.36 14.04
C PRO A 709 -22.45 -15.46 13.28
N ARG A 710 -21.84 -16.63 13.10
CA ARG A 710 -22.46 -17.81 12.44
C ARG A 710 -23.58 -18.39 13.31
N VAL A 711 -23.39 -18.43 14.62
CA VAL A 711 -24.40 -18.87 15.59
C VAL A 711 -25.53 -17.85 15.70
N MET A 712 -25.21 -16.56 15.70
CA MET A 712 -26.23 -15.50 15.63
C MET A 712 -27.07 -15.60 14.35
N ALA A 713 -26.45 -15.89 13.20
CA ALA A 713 -27.15 -16.11 11.95
C ALA A 713 -28.08 -17.33 12.02
N LEU A 714 -27.64 -18.44 12.60
CA LEU A 714 -28.50 -19.61 12.84
C LEU A 714 -29.67 -19.25 13.76
N ALA A 715 -29.44 -18.52 14.84
CA ALA A 715 -30.49 -18.07 15.75
C ALA A 715 -31.55 -17.22 15.01
N VAL A 716 -31.11 -16.32 14.13
CA VAL A 716 -32.00 -15.52 13.27
C VAL A 716 -32.77 -16.39 12.28
N ILE A 717 -32.16 -17.42 11.67
CA ILE A 717 -32.86 -18.40 10.82
C ILE A 717 -33.98 -19.09 11.60
N PHE A 718 -33.75 -19.38 12.87
CA PHE A 718 -34.76 -19.94 13.76
C PHE A 718 -35.79 -18.91 14.23
N GLY A 719 -35.60 -17.61 14.04
CA GLY A 719 -36.53 -16.57 14.47
C GLY A 719 -36.23 -15.96 15.85
N TYR A 720 -35.02 -16.18 16.38
CA TYR A 720 -34.51 -15.53 17.60
C TYR A 720 -34.00 -14.10 17.32
N GLY A 721 -34.93 -13.16 17.17
CA GLY A 721 -34.62 -11.71 17.15
C GLY A 721 -33.80 -11.24 15.94
N LYS A 722 -33.10 -10.11 16.11
CA LYS A 722 -32.32 -9.42 15.05
C LYS A 722 -30.92 -8.97 15.52
N LYS A 723 -30.36 -9.62 16.54
CA LYS A 723 -29.02 -9.28 17.08
C LYS A 723 -27.93 -9.56 16.03
N GLY A 724 -26.87 -8.75 16.01
CA GLY A 724 -25.72 -8.93 15.13
C GLY A 724 -25.94 -8.47 13.68
N LYS A 725 -26.85 -7.51 13.44
CA LYS A 725 -27.14 -7.01 12.08
C LYS A 725 -25.91 -6.37 11.40
N GLU A 726 -24.92 -5.91 12.17
CA GLU A 726 -23.65 -5.44 11.63
C GLU A 726 -22.79 -6.53 10.97
N PHE A 727 -23.00 -7.81 11.31
CA PHE A 727 -22.19 -8.91 10.77
C PHE A 727 -22.71 -9.42 9.42
N LEU A 728 -21.79 -9.85 8.54
CA LEU A 728 -22.09 -10.39 7.22
C LEU A 728 -23.13 -11.52 7.28
N GLU A 729 -22.89 -12.50 8.15
CA GLU A 729 -23.63 -13.75 8.27
C GLU A 729 -25.12 -13.52 8.57
N VAL A 730 -25.42 -12.51 9.40
CA VAL A 730 -26.77 -12.10 9.79
C VAL A 730 -27.38 -11.12 8.79
N SER A 731 -26.58 -10.15 8.32
CA SER A 731 -27.05 -9.11 7.40
C SER A 731 -27.51 -9.68 6.05
N LEU A 732 -26.89 -10.76 5.55
CA LEU A 732 -27.36 -11.45 4.34
C LEU A 732 -28.79 -12.01 4.49
N ILE A 733 -29.24 -12.30 5.71
CA ILE A 733 -30.59 -12.80 6.00
C ILE A 733 -31.58 -11.64 6.23
N LEU A 734 -31.18 -10.61 6.98
CA LEU A 734 -32.10 -9.57 7.50
C LEU A 734 -32.06 -8.23 6.77
N ALA A 735 -30.97 -7.90 6.09
CA ALA A 735 -30.74 -6.55 5.57
C ALA A 735 -31.38 -6.34 4.19
N ASP A 736 -31.69 -5.08 3.89
CA ASP A 736 -32.20 -4.68 2.57
C ASP A 736 -31.09 -4.71 1.52
N GLU A 737 -31.47 -4.79 0.24
CA GLU A 737 -30.53 -4.88 -0.90
C GLU A 737 -29.42 -3.81 -0.88
N LYS A 738 -29.77 -2.55 -0.53
CA LYS A 738 -28.80 -1.45 -0.43
C LYS A 738 -27.72 -1.72 0.63
N ALA A 739 -28.11 -2.27 1.78
CA ALA A 739 -27.19 -2.61 2.85
C ALA A 739 -26.37 -3.86 2.50
N LYS A 740 -26.92 -4.80 1.72
CA LYS A 740 -26.17 -5.99 1.29
C LYS A 740 -25.04 -5.67 0.28
N ARG A 741 -25.18 -4.59 -0.50
CA ARG A 741 -24.20 -4.19 -1.54
C ARG A 741 -22.78 -3.95 -1.00
N GLN A 742 -22.63 -3.48 0.23
CA GLN A 742 -21.31 -3.25 0.84
C GLN A 742 -20.49 -4.55 0.98
N TRP A 743 -21.16 -5.70 1.07
CA TRP A 743 -20.51 -6.98 1.31
C TRP A 743 -19.90 -7.61 0.06
N VAL A 744 -20.31 -7.18 -1.14
CA VAL A 744 -19.73 -7.68 -2.40
C VAL A 744 -18.22 -7.42 -2.45
N ASP A 745 -17.79 -6.25 -1.96
CA ASP A 745 -16.39 -5.86 -1.94
C ASP A 745 -15.67 -6.37 -0.68
N LYS A 746 -16.37 -6.42 0.47
CA LYS A 746 -15.80 -6.89 1.74
C LYS A 746 -15.62 -8.41 1.82
N ALA A 747 -16.49 -9.19 1.19
CA ALA A 747 -16.50 -10.65 1.25
C ALA A 747 -16.43 -11.27 -0.16
N PRO A 748 -15.29 -11.12 -0.88
CA PRO A 748 -15.19 -11.48 -2.30
C PRO A 748 -15.33 -12.98 -2.58
N VAL A 749 -15.17 -13.83 -1.57
CA VAL A 749 -15.26 -15.30 -1.69
C VAL A 749 -16.66 -15.83 -1.43
N ASN A 750 -17.53 -15.05 -0.79
CA ASN A 750 -18.88 -15.47 -0.45
C ASN A 750 -19.83 -15.21 -1.64
N PRO A 751 -20.33 -16.25 -2.34
CA PRO A 751 -21.17 -16.06 -3.52
C PRO A 751 -22.52 -15.41 -3.19
N PHE A 752 -22.99 -15.54 -1.95
CA PHE A 752 -24.28 -14.98 -1.53
C PHE A 752 -24.24 -13.44 -1.43
N ALA A 753 -23.07 -12.85 -1.19
CA ALA A 753 -22.91 -11.40 -1.25
C ALA A 753 -23.19 -10.86 -2.66
N GLY A 754 -22.78 -11.58 -3.71
CA GLY A 754 -23.11 -11.24 -5.10
C GLY A 754 -24.58 -11.49 -5.45
N LEU A 755 -25.14 -12.63 -5.04
CA LEU A 755 -26.55 -12.97 -5.30
C LEU A 755 -27.55 -12.02 -4.63
N ALA A 756 -27.14 -11.41 -3.52
CA ALA A 756 -27.91 -10.44 -2.78
C ALA A 756 -28.14 -9.10 -3.53
N VAL A 757 -27.40 -8.84 -4.62
CA VAL A 757 -27.47 -7.58 -5.38
C VAL A 757 -28.01 -7.82 -6.78
N LYS A 758 -28.93 -6.97 -7.24
CA LYS A 758 -29.42 -7.05 -8.62
C LYS A 758 -28.30 -6.89 -9.63
N GLY A 759 -28.11 -7.91 -10.45
CA GLY A 759 -27.05 -7.97 -11.45
C GLY A 759 -25.77 -8.65 -10.96
N GLY A 760 -25.61 -8.92 -9.66
CA GLY A 760 -24.39 -9.43 -9.04
C GLY A 760 -24.05 -10.91 -9.27
N LEU A 761 -24.64 -11.51 -10.31
CA LEU A 761 -24.51 -12.95 -10.57
C LEU A 761 -23.12 -13.31 -11.12
N ASP A 762 -22.45 -12.39 -11.81
CA ASP A 762 -21.07 -12.60 -12.25
C ASP A 762 -20.09 -12.51 -11.07
N GLU A 763 -20.30 -11.62 -10.10
CA GLU A 763 -19.53 -11.61 -8.85
C GLU A 763 -19.77 -12.89 -8.05
N ALA A 764 -21.02 -13.37 -7.96
CA ALA A 764 -21.32 -14.63 -7.26
C ALA A 764 -20.59 -15.85 -7.86
N VAL A 765 -20.54 -15.91 -9.19
CA VAL A 765 -19.88 -16.99 -9.95
C VAL A 765 -18.34 -16.84 -9.93
N THR A 766 -17.84 -15.61 -9.77
CA THR A 766 -16.43 -15.29 -9.53
C THR A 766 -15.98 -15.64 -8.11
N ALA A 767 -16.88 -15.51 -7.14
CA ALA A 767 -16.65 -15.88 -5.75
C ALA A 767 -16.59 -17.41 -5.61
N ASN A 768 -17.71 -18.10 -5.87
CA ASN A 768 -17.78 -19.55 -5.82
C ASN A 768 -18.88 -20.10 -6.74
N VAL A 769 -18.46 -20.72 -7.85
CA VAL A 769 -19.33 -21.29 -8.88
C VAL A 769 -20.23 -22.42 -8.38
N MET A 770 -19.85 -23.09 -7.29
CA MET A 770 -20.59 -24.23 -6.76
C MET A 770 -21.98 -23.83 -6.21
N VAL A 771 -22.21 -22.53 -5.94
CA VAL A 771 -23.55 -22.01 -5.63
C VAL A 771 -24.56 -22.33 -6.73
N ALA A 772 -24.12 -22.41 -7.99
CA ALA A 772 -24.97 -22.71 -9.14
C ALA A 772 -25.14 -24.21 -9.41
N ALA A 773 -24.46 -25.10 -8.66
CA ALA A 773 -24.38 -26.52 -8.99
C ALA A 773 -25.75 -27.22 -9.02
N HIS A 774 -26.67 -26.82 -8.13
CA HIS A 774 -28.02 -27.38 -8.06
C HIS A 774 -28.86 -27.03 -9.30
N GLU A 775 -28.95 -25.74 -9.67
CA GLU A 775 -29.67 -25.32 -10.87
C GLU A 775 -28.99 -25.79 -12.16
N ALA A 776 -27.66 -25.79 -12.20
CA ALA A 776 -26.91 -26.33 -13.33
C ALA A 776 -27.17 -27.82 -13.54
N THR A 777 -27.29 -28.60 -12.45
CA THR A 777 -27.64 -30.02 -12.54
C THR A 777 -29.09 -30.21 -12.98
N ARG A 778 -30.04 -29.46 -12.38
CA ARG A 778 -31.46 -29.51 -12.71
C ARG A 778 -31.73 -29.19 -14.19
N HIS A 779 -31.01 -28.21 -14.74
CA HIS A 779 -31.14 -27.78 -16.13
C HIS A 779 -30.12 -28.43 -17.09
N VAL A 780 -29.36 -29.43 -16.63
CA VAL A 780 -28.44 -30.22 -17.46
C VAL A 780 -27.39 -29.34 -18.18
N MET A 781 -26.92 -28.28 -17.50
CA MET A 781 -25.91 -27.36 -18.03
C MET A 781 -24.50 -27.96 -17.85
N PRO A 782 -23.72 -28.17 -18.92
CA PRO A 782 -22.33 -28.60 -18.78
C PRO A 782 -21.42 -27.46 -18.24
N PRO A 783 -20.44 -27.78 -17.37
CA PRO A 783 -19.63 -26.77 -16.67
C PRO A 783 -18.64 -26.05 -17.59
N ARG A 784 -17.99 -26.76 -18.53
CA ARG A 784 -17.02 -26.16 -19.45
C ARG A 784 -17.70 -25.16 -20.39
N PHE A 785 -17.22 -23.92 -20.45
CA PHE A 785 -17.68 -22.90 -21.41
C PHE A 785 -17.11 -23.18 -22.80
N SER A 786 -17.97 -23.14 -23.82
CA SER A 786 -17.62 -23.22 -25.23
C SER A 786 -18.17 -21.97 -25.94
N SER A 787 -17.38 -21.40 -26.85
CA SER A 787 -17.84 -20.28 -27.68
C SER A 787 -19.00 -20.72 -28.57
N SER A 788 -19.99 -19.84 -28.75
CA SER A 788 -21.12 -20.15 -29.63
C SER A 788 -20.64 -20.42 -31.05
N PRO A 789 -21.01 -21.55 -31.69
CA PRO A 789 -20.65 -21.83 -33.08
C PRO A 789 -21.12 -20.72 -34.02
N LEU A 790 -22.26 -20.08 -33.72
CA LEU A 790 -22.77 -18.91 -34.47
C LEU A 790 -21.78 -17.74 -34.49
N SER A 791 -21.03 -17.50 -33.41
CA SER A 791 -20.04 -16.42 -33.38
C SER A 791 -18.83 -16.71 -34.27
N ILE A 792 -18.46 -17.99 -34.39
CA ILE A 792 -17.40 -18.45 -35.29
C ILE A 792 -17.88 -18.28 -36.73
N ILE A 793 -19.09 -18.76 -37.03
CA ILE A 793 -19.72 -18.65 -38.36
C ILE A 793 -19.82 -17.19 -38.79
N PHE A 794 -20.45 -16.33 -37.98
CA PHE A 794 -20.62 -14.92 -38.31
C PHE A 794 -19.28 -14.22 -38.56
N THR A 795 -18.24 -14.54 -37.79
CA THR A 795 -16.95 -13.88 -37.99
C THR A 795 -16.27 -14.31 -39.29
N PHE A 796 -16.21 -15.61 -39.55
CA PHE A 796 -15.46 -16.12 -40.69
C PHE A 796 -16.25 -16.09 -42.00
N PHE A 797 -17.57 -16.25 -41.96
CA PHE A 797 -18.42 -16.35 -43.14
C PHE A 797 -19.23 -15.08 -43.43
N VAL A 798 -19.33 -14.13 -42.49
CA VAL A 798 -20.00 -12.84 -42.74
C VAL A 798 -19.00 -11.70 -42.71
N MET A 799 -18.30 -11.50 -41.59
CA MET A 799 -17.40 -10.35 -41.42
C MET A 799 -16.18 -10.39 -42.33
N VAL A 800 -15.48 -11.54 -42.44
CA VAL A 800 -14.31 -11.64 -43.33
C VAL A 800 -14.68 -11.38 -44.79
N PRO A 801 -15.69 -12.05 -45.38
CA PRO A 801 -16.14 -11.74 -46.75
C PRO A 801 -16.59 -10.28 -46.95
N LEU A 802 -17.24 -9.67 -45.95
CA LEU A 802 -17.63 -8.26 -46.01
C LEU A 802 -16.40 -7.33 -46.19
N TRP A 803 -15.28 -7.62 -45.53
CA TRP A 803 -14.04 -6.86 -45.71
C TRP A 803 -13.46 -7.02 -47.13
N PHE A 804 -13.58 -8.22 -47.72
CA PHE A 804 -13.23 -8.42 -49.13
C PHE A 804 -14.13 -7.63 -50.06
N VAL A 805 -15.45 -7.61 -49.84
CA VAL A 805 -16.39 -6.82 -50.66
C VAL A 805 -16.09 -5.33 -50.56
N LEU A 806 -15.87 -4.79 -49.36
CA LEU A 806 -15.50 -3.37 -49.17
C LEU A 806 -14.17 -3.01 -49.85
N SER A 807 -13.20 -3.92 -49.83
CA SER A 807 -11.93 -3.76 -50.54
C SER A 807 -12.11 -3.80 -52.06
N ILE A 808 -12.97 -4.68 -52.59
CA ILE A 808 -13.27 -4.75 -54.03
C ILE A 808 -13.97 -3.47 -54.50
N LEU A 809 -14.91 -2.93 -53.71
CA LEU A 809 -15.60 -1.68 -54.03
C LEU A 809 -14.63 -0.49 -54.08
N THR A 810 -13.75 -0.36 -53.08
CA THR A 810 -12.73 0.71 -53.05
C THR A 810 -11.65 0.53 -54.12
N TYR A 811 -11.33 -0.71 -54.47
CA TYR A 811 -10.48 -1.02 -55.62
C TYR A 811 -11.08 -0.49 -56.94
N GLN A 812 -12.41 -0.61 -57.11
CA GLN A 812 -13.13 -0.15 -58.29
C GLN A 812 -13.28 1.38 -58.34
N GLU A 813 -13.61 2.02 -57.22
CA GLU A 813 -13.93 3.46 -57.16
C GLU A 813 -12.68 4.36 -57.06
N VAL A 814 -11.64 3.96 -56.33
CA VAL A 814 -10.50 4.85 -56.01
C VAL A 814 -9.19 4.35 -56.60
N GLY A 815 -8.92 3.04 -56.52
CA GLY A 815 -7.79 2.43 -57.24
C GLY A 815 -7.14 1.23 -56.55
N LYS A 816 -6.26 0.55 -57.29
CA LYS A 816 -5.65 -0.73 -56.91
C LYS A 816 -4.90 -0.70 -55.58
N ASN A 817 -4.05 0.31 -55.39
CA ASN A 817 -3.20 0.41 -54.21
C ASN A 817 -4.06 0.65 -52.95
N GLU A 818 -5.08 1.50 -53.06
CA GLU A 818 -5.95 1.86 -51.94
C GLU A 818 -6.87 0.71 -51.51
N GLY A 819 -7.49 0.00 -52.47
CA GLY A 819 -8.30 -1.18 -52.18
C GLY A 819 -7.50 -2.30 -51.48
N SER A 820 -6.25 -2.54 -51.92
CA SER A 820 -5.37 -3.54 -51.30
C SER A 820 -4.90 -3.13 -49.89
N ALA A 821 -4.58 -1.85 -49.69
CA ALA A 821 -4.20 -1.32 -48.38
C ALA A 821 -5.35 -1.41 -47.39
N LEU A 822 -6.58 -1.06 -47.82
CA LEU A 822 -7.77 -1.15 -46.99
C LEU A 822 -8.04 -2.59 -46.51
N LEU A 823 -7.87 -3.58 -47.39
CA LEU A 823 -8.05 -5.00 -47.02
C LEU A 823 -7.09 -5.42 -45.90
N VAL A 824 -5.80 -5.09 -46.04
CA VAL A 824 -4.77 -5.43 -45.05
C VAL A 824 -5.08 -4.77 -43.71
N VAL A 825 -5.44 -3.49 -43.73
CA VAL A 825 -5.80 -2.73 -42.51
C VAL A 825 -7.04 -3.32 -41.84
N LEU A 826 -8.11 -3.60 -42.58
CA LEU A 826 -9.34 -4.14 -42.02
C LEU A 826 -9.14 -5.55 -41.44
N LEU A 827 -8.41 -6.43 -42.13
CA LEU A 827 -8.07 -7.75 -41.61
C LEU A 827 -7.18 -7.67 -40.37
N PHE A 828 -6.19 -6.78 -40.36
CA PHE A 828 -5.33 -6.56 -39.21
C PHE A 828 -6.10 -6.01 -37.99
N LEU A 829 -6.96 -5.01 -38.20
CA LEU A 829 -7.82 -4.45 -37.16
C LEU A 829 -8.79 -5.50 -36.64
N HIS A 830 -9.40 -6.30 -37.52
CA HIS A 830 -10.30 -7.38 -37.15
C HIS A 830 -9.60 -8.44 -36.29
N TYR A 831 -8.41 -8.89 -36.71
CA TYR A 831 -7.59 -9.83 -35.94
C TYR A 831 -7.19 -9.25 -34.58
N SER A 832 -6.71 -8.00 -34.56
CA SER A 832 -6.29 -7.29 -33.35
C SER A 832 -7.44 -7.08 -32.38
N TYR A 833 -8.62 -6.68 -32.86
CA TYR A 833 -9.83 -6.53 -32.06
C TYR A 833 -10.27 -7.87 -31.44
N ARG A 834 -10.23 -8.96 -32.20
CA ARG A 834 -10.55 -10.29 -31.68
C ARG A 834 -9.55 -10.75 -30.61
N ARG A 835 -8.25 -10.52 -30.85
CA ARG A 835 -7.19 -10.82 -29.88
C ARG A 835 -7.39 -10.00 -28.61
N PHE A 836 -7.67 -8.71 -28.74
CA PHE A 836 -7.95 -7.81 -27.63
C PHE A 836 -9.18 -8.24 -26.82
N LEU A 837 -10.30 -8.60 -27.47
CA LEU A 837 -11.48 -9.11 -26.77
C LEU A 837 -11.19 -10.40 -26.00
N ARG A 838 -10.44 -11.33 -26.60
CA ARG A 838 -10.00 -12.56 -25.92
C ARG A 838 -9.12 -12.25 -24.71
N GLN A 839 -8.17 -11.33 -24.84
CA GLN A 839 -7.32 -10.91 -23.72
C GLN A 839 -8.13 -10.25 -22.59
N GLN A 840 -9.13 -9.42 -22.94
CA GLN A 840 -10.02 -8.81 -21.95
C GLN A 840 -10.93 -9.83 -21.24
N GLU A 841 -11.26 -10.96 -21.88
CA GLU A 841 -11.98 -12.07 -21.24
C GLU A 841 -11.10 -12.87 -20.27
N GLN A 842 -9.81 -12.96 -20.56
CA GLN A 842 -8.77 -13.61 -19.76
C GLN A 842 -8.24 -12.73 -18.63
N LEU A 843 -8.69 -11.48 -18.52
CA LEU A 843 -8.26 -10.61 -17.44
C LEU A 843 -9.04 -10.97 -16.18
N ILE A 844 -8.34 -11.48 -15.15
CA ILE A 844 -8.92 -11.86 -13.87
C ILE A 844 -9.24 -10.59 -13.07
N LYS A 845 -10.51 -10.45 -12.69
CA LYS A 845 -11.00 -9.38 -11.82
C LYS A 845 -12.10 -9.93 -10.93
N HIS A 846 -12.25 -9.36 -9.74
CA HIS A 846 -13.41 -9.62 -8.89
C HIS A 846 -14.71 -9.08 -9.49
N ARG A 847 -14.66 -7.85 -10.03
CA ARG A 847 -15.81 -7.16 -10.64
C ARG A 847 -15.73 -7.06 -12.16
N ASP A 848 -16.90 -7.09 -12.79
CA ASP A 848 -17.09 -6.83 -14.22
C ASP A 848 -16.16 -7.65 -15.12
N GLN A 849 -15.82 -8.87 -14.70
CA GLN A 849 -14.96 -9.72 -15.51
C GLN A 849 -15.72 -10.16 -16.76
N ARG A 850 -15.23 -9.75 -17.94
CA ARG A 850 -15.90 -10.01 -19.23
C ARG A 850 -16.12 -11.50 -19.50
N GLY A 851 -15.17 -12.35 -19.10
CA GLY A 851 -15.31 -13.81 -19.17
C GLY A 851 -16.48 -14.33 -18.34
N MET A 852 -16.63 -13.85 -17.11
CA MET A 852 -17.69 -14.28 -16.20
C MET A 852 -19.05 -13.74 -16.61
N MET A 853 -19.13 -12.51 -17.13
CA MET A 853 -20.37 -12.00 -17.75
C MET A 853 -20.85 -12.86 -18.93
N LYS A 854 -19.93 -13.43 -19.73
CA LYS A 854 -20.29 -14.39 -20.79
C LYS A 854 -20.77 -15.72 -20.22
N TYR A 855 -20.12 -16.20 -19.17
CA TYR A 855 -20.52 -17.41 -18.46
C TYR A 855 -21.93 -17.28 -17.88
N VAL A 856 -22.23 -16.15 -17.22
CA VAL A 856 -23.57 -15.82 -16.70
C VAL A 856 -24.62 -15.73 -17.80
N ARG A 857 -24.31 -15.08 -18.94
CA ARG A 857 -25.20 -15.08 -20.11
C ARG A 857 -25.49 -16.49 -20.62
N ARG A 858 -24.55 -17.42 -20.51
CA ARG A 858 -24.79 -18.83 -20.81
C ARG A 858 -25.71 -19.47 -19.77
N MET A 859 -25.47 -19.26 -18.47
CA MET A 859 -26.35 -19.78 -17.41
C MET A 859 -27.80 -19.33 -17.60
N LYS A 860 -28.02 -18.04 -17.92
CA LYS A 860 -29.35 -17.50 -18.24
C LYS A 860 -30.01 -18.21 -19.44
N ARG A 861 -29.24 -18.52 -20.50
CA ARG A 861 -29.75 -19.30 -21.65
C ARG A 861 -30.16 -20.71 -21.29
N PHE A 862 -29.46 -21.36 -20.35
CA PHE A 862 -29.82 -22.68 -19.82
C PHE A 862 -30.89 -22.61 -18.72
N LYS A 863 -31.33 -21.41 -18.30
CA LYS A 863 -32.19 -21.17 -17.13
C LYS A 863 -31.58 -21.65 -15.80
N ALA A 864 -30.27 -21.86 -15.76
CA ALA A 864 -29.53 -22.35 -14.59
C ALA A 864 -29.07 -21.21 -13.67
N THR A 865 -29.99 -20.34 -13.22
CA THR A 865 -29.65 -19.15 -12.42
C THR A 865 -29.90 -19.38 -10.93
N PRO A 866 -28.88 -19.41 -10.06
CA PRO A 866 -29.05 -19.44 -8.62
C PRO A 866 -29.62 -18.12 -8.11
N ASN A 867 -30.57 -18.17 -7.17
CA ASN A 867 -31.26 -17.04 -6.55
C ASN A 867 -31.49 -17.32 -5.05
N GLU A 868 -31.78 -16.30 -4.24
CA GLU A 868 -32.14 -16.51 -2.81
C GLU A 868 -33.39 -17.39 -2.64
N SER A 869 -34.26 -17.46 -3.66
CA SER A 869 -35.51 -18.24 -3.62
C SER A 869 -35.36 -19.73 -3.93
N ASN A 870 -34.22 -20.19 -4.47
CA ASN A 870 -34.00 -21.60 -4.81
C ASN A 870 -32.87 -22.28 -4.02
N ILE A 871 -32.04 -21.52 -3.31
CA ILE A 871 -30.96 -22.06 -2.48
C ILE A 871 -31.47 -22.31 -1.05
N PRO A 872 -31.11 -23.45 -0.41
CA PRO A 872 -31.42 -23.68 1.00
C PRO A 872 -30.88 -22.56 1.90
N ILE A 873 -31.67 -22.17 2.90
CA ILE A 873 -31.29 -21.16 3.88
C ILE A 873 -30.08 -21.65 4.71
N GLY A 874 -29.19 -20.71 5.06
CA GLY A 874 -27.98 -21.01 5.85
C GLY A 874 -26.83 -21.62 5.05
N ASN A 875 -27.00 -21.90 3.76
CA ASN A 875 -25.90 -22.42 2.92
C ASN A 875 -24.72 -21.44 2.81
N HIS A 876 -24.94 -20.14 3.02
CA HIS A 876 -23.87 -19.12 3.06
C HIS A 876 -22.92 -19.26 4.25
N LEU A 877 -23.26 -20.09 5.25
CA LEU A 877 -22.43 -20.40 6.42
C LEU A 877 -21.55 -21.65 6.22
N LEU A 878 -21.91 -22.49 5.23
CA LEU A 878 -21.31 -23.82 5.05
C LEU A 878 -20.48 -23.93 3.76
N LEU A 879 -20.96 -23.31 2.67
CA LEU A 879 -20.36 -23.42 1.34
C LEU A 879 -18.99 -22.75 1.31
N SER A 880 -17.93 -23.52 1.04
CA SER A 880 -16.57 -23.03 0.82
C SER A 880 -16.04 -23.44 -0.56
N GLY A 881 -15.03 -22.71 -1.04
CA GLY A 881 -14.33 -22.99 -2.29
C GLY A 881 -12.99 -23.68 -2.08
N ILE A 882 -11.97 -23.23 -2.81
CA ILE A 882 -10.59 -23.68 -2.64
C ILE A 882 -10.12 -23.29 -1.24
N LEU A 883 -9.59 -24.26 -0.52
CA LEU A 883 -9.09 -24.10 0.84
C LEU A 883 -7.57 -24.08 0.81
N VAL A 884 -6.97 -23.17 1.56
CA VAL A 884 -5.52 -23.08 1.76
C VAL A 884 -5.22 -23.08 3.26
N SER A 885 -4.00 -23.47 3.64
CA SER A 885 -3.57 -23.38 5.04
C SER A 885 -2.53 -22.28 5.23
N VAL A 886 -2.65 -21.57 6.36
CA VAL A 886 -1.61 -20.67 6.90
C VAL A 886 -1.44 -21.03 8.37
N ASN A 887 -0.24 -21.47 8.75
CA ASN A 887 0.09 -22.06 10.05
C ASN A 887 -0.88 -23.18 10.48
N GLY A 888 -1.38 -23.97 9.51
CA GLY A 888 -2.40 -25.00 9.71
C GLY A 888 -3.84 -24.48 9.92
N VAL A 889 -4.07 -23.16 9.90
CA VAL A 889 -5.41 -22.55 9.90
C VAL A 889 -5.97 -22.61 8.48
N VAL A 890 -7.19 -23.13 8.32
CA VAL A 890 -7.83 -23.33 7.02
C VAL A 890 -8.59 -22.07 6.59
N LEU A 891 -8.30 -21.57 5.39
CA LEU A 891 -8.87 -20.34 4.84
C LEU A 891 -9.48 -20.57 3.46
N ASP A 892 -10.59 -19.90 3.16
CA ASP A 892 -11.30 -20.02 1.87
C ASP A 892 -10.97 -18.87 0.91
N ILE A 893 -10.43 -19.20 -0.26
CA ILE A 893 -10.14 -18.25 -1.34
C ILE A 893 -11.17 -18.30 -2.48
N GLY A 894 -12.24 -19.10 -2.34
CA GLY A 894 -13.33 -19.24 -3.30
C GLY A 894 -13.04 -20.23 -4.42
N MET A 895 -14.06 -20.53 -5.25
CA MET A 895 -13.96 -21.43 -6.41
C MET A 895 -14.47 -20.72 -7.68
N PRO A 896 -13.64 -19.88 -8.30
CA PRO A 896 -14.08 -19.03 -9.41
C PRO A 896 -14.41 -19.86 -10.67
N ALA A 897 -15.45 -19.46 -11.40
CA ALA A 897 -15.90 -20.25 -12.54
C ALA A 897 -14.95 -20.28 -13.74
N TRP A 898 -13.97 -19.36 -13.88
CA TRP A 898 -12.99 -19.45 -14.97
C TRP A 898 -12.11 -20.70 -14.89
N LEU A 899 -12.03 -21.34 -13.72
CA LEU A 899 -11.36 -22.64 -13.57
C LEU A 899 -12.02 -23.76 -14.37
N HIS A 900 -13.21 -23.53 -14.96
CA HIS A 900 -13.73 -24.41 -16.00
C HIS A 900 -12.74 -24.61 -17.18
N ALA A 901 -11.79 -23.68 -17.38
CA ALA A 901 -10.75 -23.77 -18.39
C ALA A 901 -9.76 -24.91 -18.12
N ARG A 902 -9.53 -25.26 -16.85
CA ARG A 902 -8.69 -26.38 -16.39
C ARG A 902 -9.39 -27.73 -16.50
N LEU A 903 -10.71 -27.78 -16.72
CA LEU A 903 -11.41 -29.06 -16.86
C LEU A 903 -10.95 -29.81 -18.13
N PRO A 904 -10.90 -31.15 -18.12
CA PRO A 904 -10.54 -31.94 -19.30
C PRO A 904 -11.58 -31.79 -20.42
N LYS A 905 -11.16 -32.02 -21.66
CA LYS A 905 -12.04 -31.98 -22.84
C LYS A 905 -12.84 -33.28 -22.93
N GLU A 906 -14.10 -33.26 -22.50
CA GLU A 906 -15.04 -34.36 -22.67
C GLU A 906 -16.19 -33.99 -23.61
N SER A 907 -16.75 -35.00 -24.29
CA SER A 907 -17.95 -34.83 -25.12
C SER A 907 -19.14 -34.37 -24.27
N GLU A 908 -19.79 -33.27 -24.69
CA GLU A 908 -20.98 -32.74 -24.01
C GLU A 908 -22.11 -33.77 -23.88
N LYS A 909 -22.24 -34.69 -24.83
CA LYS A 909 -23.28 -35.75 -24.82
C LYS A 909 -23.14 -36.65 -23.60
N LYS A 910 -21.90 -37.05 -23.26
CA LYS A 910 -21.59 -37.90 -22.10
C LYS A 910 -21.92 -37.19 -20.79
N ILE A 911 -21.53 -35.91 -20.67
CA ILE A 911 -21.81 -35.08 -19.48
C ILE A 911 -23.32 -34.89 -19.30
N LYS A 912 -24.03 -34.49 -20.36
CA LYS A 912 -25.49 -34.28 -20.33
C LYS A 912 -26.24 -35.56 -19.95
N GLY A 913 -25.82 -36.72 -20.44
CA GLY A 913 -26.40 -38.01 -20.05
C GLY A 913 -26.31 -38.27 -18.53
N ARG A 914 -25.16 -38.01 -17.92
CA ARG A 914 -24.96 -38.14 -16.45
C ARG A 914 -25.75 -37.09 -15.66
N LEU A 915 -25.85 -35.86 -16.16
CA LEU A 915 -26.62 -34.80 -15.52
C LEU A 915 -28.13 -35.08 -15.58
N LYS A 916 -28.66 -35.59 -16.71
CA LYS A 916 -30.08 -35.90 -16.85
C LYS A 916 -30.59 -36.90 -15.81
N ARG A 917 -29.80 -37.95 -15.51
CA ARG A 917 -30.15 -38.92 -14.46
C ARG A 917 -30.28 -38.26 -13.08
N ARG A 918 -29.37 -37.35 -12.73
CA ARG A 918 -29.42 -36.59 -11.46
C ARG A 918 -30.49 -35.50 -11.45
N ALA A 919 -30.76 -34.86 -12.57
CA ALA A 919 -31.84 -33.88 -12.67
C ALA A 919 -33.19 -34.51 -12.30
N VAL A 920 -33.42 -35.76 -12.74
CA VAL A 920 -34.62 -36.52 -12.35
C VAL A 920 -34.65 -36.79 -10.84
N SER A 921 -33.53 -37.21 -10.23
CA SER A 921 -33.49 -37.46 -8.78
C SER A 921 -33.73 -36.19 -7.96
N ILE A 922 -33.12 -35.06 -8.35
CA ILE A 922 -33.32 -33.76 -7.70
C ILE A 922 -34.79 -33.33 -7.82
N THR A 923 -35.40 -33.50 -9.00
CA THR A 923 -36.79 -33.06 -9.21
C THR A 923 -37.80 -33.86 -8.36
N LYS A 924 -37.51 -35.13 -8.05
CA LYS A 924 -38.32 -35.97 -7.15
C LYS A 924 -38.22 -35.57 -5.67
N GLY A 925 -37.10 -34.98 -5.25
CA GLY A 925 -36.88 -34.58 -3.86
C GLY A 925 -37.71 -33.36 -3.44
N ARG A 926 -38.00 -33.25 -2.14
CA ARG A 926 -38.71 -32.09 -1.54
C ARG A 926 -37.92 -30.79 -1.77
N PRO A 927 -38.55 -29.68 -2.17
CA PRO A 927 -37.86 -28.40 -2.34
C PRO A 927 -37.26 -27.93 -1.00
N PRO A 928 -36.08 -27.27 -1.04
CA PRO A 928 -35.41 -26.81 0.17
C PRO A 928 -36.14 -25.62 0.79
N ARG A 929 -35.93 -25.43 2.09
CA ARG A 929 -36.43 -24.25 2.78
C ARG A 929 -35.55 -23.04 2.45
N THR A 930 -36.16 -21.95 1.99
CA THR A 930 -35.44 -20.72 1.59
C THR A 930 -35.69 -19.53 2.52
N GLN A 931 -36.71 -19.62 3.38
CA GLN A 931 -37.11 -18.54 4.29
C GLN A 931 -36.87 -18.90 5.76
N PRO A 932 -36.54 -17.91 6.62
CA PRO A 932 -36.39 -18.12 8.05
C PRO A 932 -37.72 -18.54 8.71
N LEU A 933 -37.64 -19.05 9.93
CA LEU A 933 -38.80 -19.34 10.77
C LEU A 933 -39.38 -18.04 11.35
N GLY A 934 -40.71 -18.02 11.55
CA GLY A 934 -41.37 -16.92 12.24
C GLY A 934 -40.98 -16.85 13.72
N LYS A 935 -41.24 -15.72 14.36
CA LYS A 935 -40.98 -15.55 15.81
C LYS A 935 -41.72 -16.63 16.60
N ALA A 936 -40.96 -17.40 17.38
CA ALA A 936 -41.48 -18.48 18.23
C ALA A 936 -42.32 -19.53 17.47
N TRP A 937 -42.00 -19.78 16.20
CA TRP A 937 -42.77 -20.67 15.31
C TRP A 937 -42.89 -22.10 15.85
N TRP A 938 -41.84 -22.62 16.49
CA TRP A 938 -41.76 -23.96 17.05
C TRP A 938 -42.69 -24.18 18.25
N LEU A 939 -43.07 -23.14 18.99
CA LEU A 939 -44.01 -23.25 20.12
C LEU A 939 -45.42 -23.66 19.66
N LYS A 940 -45.75 -23.43 18.38
CA LYS A 940 -47.07 -23.73 17.80
C LYS A 940 -47.13 -25.11 17.15
N ARG A 941 -46.08 -25.92 17.25
CA ARG A 941 -45.99 -27.25 16.61
C ARG A 941 -45.78 -28.34 17.66
N PRO A 942 -46.43 -29.51 17.50
CA PRO A 942 -46.16 -30.65 18.37
C PRO A 942 -44.70 -31.09 18.23
N LYS A 943 -44.17 -31.75 19.26
CA LYS A 943 -42.88 -32.43 19.15
C LYS A 943 -42.97 -33.56 18.14
N GLU A 944 -41.87 -33.82 17.44
CA GLU A 944 -41.80 -34.85 16.42
C GLU A 944 -41.89 -36.26 17.02
N HIS A 945 -41.28 -36.43 18.20
CA HIS A 945 -41.20 -37.69 18.94
C HIS A 945 -41.36 -37.42 20.45
N ASP A 946 -41.77 -38.44 21.22
CA ASP A 946 -41.93 -38.34 22.68
C ASP A 946 -40.61 -38.49 23.47
N GLU A 947 -39.50 -38.62 22.77
CA GLU A 947 -38.17 -38.76 23.36
C GLU A 947 -37.69 -37.46 24.02
N SER A 948 -37.19 -37.57 25.25
CA SER A 948 -36.61 -36.47 26.01
C SER A 948 -35.08 -36.51 26.00
N GLY A 949 -34.44 -35.37 25.75
CA GLY A 949 -32.99 -35.21 25.85
C GLY A 949 -32.40 -34.41 24.68
N PRO A 950 -31.11 -34.05 24.74
CA PRO A 950 -30.42 -33.40 23.62
C PRO A 950 -30.34 -34.31 22.39
N MET A 951 -30.56 -33.77 21.19
CA MET A 951 -30.53 -34.57 19.95
C MET A 951 -29.16 -35.23 19.71
N LEU A 952 -28.06 -34.50 19.91
CA LEU A 952 -26.71 -35.05 19.64
C LEU A 952 -26.35 -36.20 20.57
N GLU A 953 -26.82 -36.19 21.81
CA GLU A 953 -26.63 -37.29 22.75
C GLU A 953 -27.35 -38.56 22.27
N ARG A 954 -28.56 -38.44 21.71
CA ARG A 954 -29.34 -39.57 21.20
C ARG A 954 -28.70 -40.22 19.96
N PHE A 955 -28.23 -39.43 19.00
CA PHE A 955 -27.74 -39.94 17.71
C PHE A 955 -26.24 -40.25 17.68
N ILE A 956 -25.43 -39.63 18.56
CA ILE A 956 -23.97 -39.80 18.58
C ILE A 956 -23.49 -40.41 19.91
N GLY A 957 -24.18 -40.15 21.02
CA GLY A 957 -23.74 -40.53 22.36
C GLY A 957 -22.80 -39.51 23.01
N PRO A 958 -22.10 -39.88 24.11
CA PRO A 958 -21.29 -38.96 24.92
C PRO A 958 -20.09 -38.36 24.16
N VAL A 959 -19.68 -38.99 23.04
CA VAL A 959 -18.61 -38.49 22.17
C VAL A 959 -18.90 -37.10 21.63
N ALA A 960 -20.17 -36.74 21.41
CA ALA A 960 -20.57 -35.41 20.95
C ALA A 960 -20.25 -34.27 21.93
N TYR A 961 -19.92 -34.57 23.19
CA TYR A 961 -19.62 -33.57 24.22
C TYR A 961 -18.17 -33.62 24.72
N ARG A 962 -17.32 -34.42 24.08
CA ARG A 962 -15.89 -34.53 24.44
C ARG A 962 -15.21 -33.16 24.41
N GLY A 963 -14.55 -32.78 25.49
CA GLY A 963 -13.77 -31.53 25.61
C GLY A 963 -14.61 -30.25 25.73
N ARG A 964 -15.94 -30.33 25.67
CA ARG A 964 -16.81 -29.15 25.62
C ARG A 964 -16.80 -28.32 26.91
N THR A 965 -16.74 -28.96 28.08
CA THR A 965 -16.67 -28.27 29.37
C THR A 965 -15.42 -27.41 29.46
N ASN A 966 -14.26 -27.97 29.09
CA ASN A 966 -12.99 -27.24 29.03
C ASN A 966 -13.04 -26.12 28.00
N TYR A 967 -13.61 -26.37 26.81
CA TYR A 967 -13.79 -25.37 25.76
C TYR A 967 -14.59 -24.14 26.25
N ILE A 968 -15.68 -24.35 26.99
CA ILE A 968 -16.48 -23.26 27.57
C ILE A 968 -15.70 -22.51 28.67
N GLN A 969 -14.99 -23.24 29.54
CA GLN A 969 -14.23 -22.63 30.63
C GLN A 969 -13.07 -21.74 30.13
N LYS A 970 -12.45 -22.10 29.00
CA LYS A 970 -11.38 -21.33 28.34
C LYS A 970 -11.81 -19.91 27.94
N LYS A 971 -13.11 -19.71 27.69
CA LYS A 971 -13.69 -18.42 27.29
C LYS A 971 -14.02 -17.49 28.46
N SER A 972 -13.74 -17.92 29.69
CA SER A 972 -14.03 -17.12 30.89
C SER A 972 -13.03 -15.97 31.07
N PRO A 973 -13.46 -14.79 31.54
CA PRO A 973 -12.57 -13.63 31.75
C PRO A 973 -11.38 -13.94 32.65
N ASN A 974 -11.60 -14.77 33.68
CA ASN A 974 -10.54 -15.17 34.62
C ASN A 974 -9.42 -15.94 33.92
N ARG A 975 -9.76 -16.84 32.99
CA ARG A 975 -8.76 -17.59 32.22
C ARG A 975 -8.04 -16.72 31.19
N LEU A 976 -8.75 -15.81 30.52
CA LEU A 976 -8.12 -14.83 29.63
C LEU A 976 -7.08 -13.98 30.37
N ASN A 977 -7.41 -13.49 31.57
CA ASN A 977 -6.47 -12.73 32.41
C ASN A 977 -5.29 -13.59 32.89
N ALA A 978 -5.53 -14.86 33.23
CA ALA A 978 -4.47 -15.78 33.64
C ALA A 978 -3.50 -16.09 32.50
N ALA A 979 -4.00 -16.23 31.27
CA ALA A 979 -3.19 -16.42 30.07
C ALA A 979 -2.31 -15.19 29.78
N ALA A 980 -2.87 -13.98 29.86
CA ALA A 980 -2.11 -12.73 29.67
C ALA A 980 -1.05 -12.49 30.76
N GLN A 981 -1.32 -12.91 32.01
CA GLN A 981 -0.37 -12.82 33.12
C GLN A 981 0.65 -13.97 33.17
N GLY A 982 0.60 -14.93 32.25
CA GLY A 982 1.51 -16.07 32.26
C GLY A 982 1.34 -16.98 33.48
N LYS A 983 0.13 -17.09 34.04
CA LYS A 983 -0.16 -17.90 35.24
C LYS A 983 -0.67 -19.32 34.98
N GLU A 984 -1.02 -19.66 33.74
CA GLU A 984 -1.57 -20.98 33.40
C GLU A 984 -0.50 -22.04 33.09
N GLU A 985 -0.67 -23.25 33.64
CA GLU A 985 0.15 -24.46 33.37
C GLU A 985 -0.44 -25.35 32.25
N GLU A 986 -1.19 -24.81 31.29
CA GLU A 986 -1.64 -25.63 30.15
C GLU A 986 -0.45 -25.92 29.22
N MET A 987 -0.04 -27.18 29.10
CA MET A 987 0.84 -27.65 28.04
C MET A 987 0.09 -27.57 26.71
N PHE A 988 0.22 -26.45 26.01
CA PHE A 988 -0.04 -26.42 24.58
C PHE A 988 1.04 -27.26 23.89
N GLU A 989 0.64 -28.25 23.08
CA GLU A 989 1.60 -28.89 22.18
C GLU A 989 2.21 -27.79 21.31
N LYS A 990 3.51 -27.53 21.48
CA LYS A 990 4.23 -26.53 20.69
C LYS A 990 4.24 -27.01 19.23
N ARG A 991 3.33 -26.48 18.43
CA ARG A 991 3.43 -26.60 16.98
C ARG A 991 4.67 -25.83 16.53
N PHE A 992 5.55 -26.50 15.80
CA PHE A 992 6.69 -25.84 15.19
C PHE A 992 6.19 -25.01 14.00
N VAL A 993 5.86 -23.75 14.27
CA VAL A 993 5.60 -22.74 13.24
C VAL A 993 6.88 -21.96 13.05
N PRO A 994 7.58 -22.11 11.92
CA PRO A 994 8.76 -21.32 11.67
C PRO A 994 8.37 -19.85 11.49
N ARG A 995 9.13 -18.96 12.14
CA ARG A 995 8.91 -17.53 12.10
C ARG A 995 10.16 -16.84 11.57
N ASN A 996 9.96 -15.75 10.82
CA ASN A 996 11.01 -14.89 10.29
C ASN A 996 11.94 -15.61 9.31
N THR A 997 11.37 -16.40 8.42
CA THR A 997 12.12 -17.20 7.45
C THR A 997 12.61 -16.36 6.27
N ILE A 998 12.14 -15.13 6.07
CA ILE A 998 12.57 -14.28 4.95
C ILE A 998 14.10 -14.27 4.78
N ARG A 999 14.58 -14.32 3.52
CA ARG A 999 15.97 -13.94 3.22
C ARG A 999 16.10 -12.47 3.54
N SER A 1000 16.51 -12.18 4.77
CA SER A 1000 16.71 -10.82 5.20
C SER A 1000 17.76 -10.19 4.29
N GLU A 1001 17.35 -9.22 3.47
CA GLU A 1001 18.32 -8.29 2.87
C GLU A 1001 19.14 -7.59 3.98
N ARG A 1002 18.71 -7.68 5.25
CA ARG A 1002 19.56 -7.47 6.42
C ARG A 1002 20.51 -8.65 6.56
N SER A 1003 21.75 -8.52 6.12
CA SER A 1003 22.82 -9.34 6.70
C SER A 1003 22.84 -9.11 8.22
N THR A 1004 22.38 -10.08 8.99
CA THR A 1004 22.48 -10.07 10.45
C THR A 1004 23.94 -10.35 10.81
N PRO A 1005 24.71 -9.38 11.35
CA PRO A 1005 26.01 -9.69 11.90
C PRO A 1005 25.80 -10.14 13.34
N GLY A 1006 25.93 -11.44 13.60
CA GLY A 1006 26.09 -11.95 14.97
C GLY A 1006 25.09 -13.00 15.45
N GLY A 1007 24.14 -13.46 14.63
CA GLY A 1007 23.47 -14.73 14.90
C GLY A 1007 24.44 -15.86 14.55
N THR A 1008 24.78 -16.73 15.49
CA THR A 1008 25.48 -17.98 15.17
C THR A 1008 24.73 -18.67 14.03
N PRO A 1009 25.43 -19.09 12.95
CA PRO A 1009 24.77 -19.85 11.90
C PRO A 1009 24.11 -21.06 12.55
N ASN A 1010 22.81 -21.25 12.33
CA ASN A 1010 22.16 -22.51 12.64
C ASN A 1010 22.97 -23.59 11.92
N ARG A 1011 23.79 -24.32 12.68
CA ARG A 1011 24.50 -25.50 12.21
C ARG A 1011 23.43 -26.47 11.74
N ARG A 1012 23.53 -26.88 10.48
CA ARG A 1012 22.83 -28.06 9.96
C ARG A 1012 23.08 -29.23 10.93
N PRO A 1013 22.06 -29.86 11.53
CA PRO A 1013 22.25 -31.12 12.23
C PRO A 1013 22.41 -32.21 11.16
N GLY A 1014 23.65 -32.51 10.79
CA GLY A 1014 23.94 -33.49 9.73
C GLY A 1014 25.42 -33.68 9.41
N GLN A 1015 26.31 -33.42 10.37
CA GLN A 1015 27.69 -33.90 10.35
C GLN A 1015 28.02 -34.48 11.73
N MET A 1016 27.48 -35.67 11.98
CA MET A 1016 28.23 -36.84 12.45
C MET A 1016 27.65 -38.05 11.72
#